data_AF-A0A3E1BRC5-F1
#
_entry.id   AF-A0A3E1BRC5-F1
#
_cell.length_a   1.000
_cell.length_b   1.000
_cell.length_c   1.000
_cell.angle_alpha   90.00
_cell.angle_beta   90.00
_cell.angle_gamma   90.00
#
_symmetry.space_group_name_H-M   'P 1'
#
loop_
_entity.id
_entity.type
_entity.pdbx_description
1 polymer ?
#
loop_
_entity_poly.entity_id
_entity_poly.type
_entity_poly.pdbx_seq_one_letter_code
_entity_poly.pdbx_strand_id
1 'polypeptide(L)'
;MRRRIWFGRPDDPGSGRGRDSRREGVCDCRRLHEDLCLLFWMQAEKERVQGGQLGGTRALDRAAARRRQGLGGSPSEIQGQERNEVRSAPAMNRLAELLPFNAGETIASYCSRLAAACGYRHARSFGADLGFRFQGLVVGDEADVQTFAGVLGTSVASLSPGTVVTRNRMTTVLGQQLSKTLVERQRLRFCPFCVQEDEKHLEGRRGFRAYGRVLWLVTPIRMCKRHGVGLVTSGHNPASAFVHDFAANLSVEKKNVQELRSDAAPWESDNLQNYAEARFAGLNTGAAWLDTLPFYVAVRLCEMVGAAERHGVRFRMATIDQREWSACAGTGYDLLRGGEIGLRELLATQLQRFHHGKGPPGGRALFGRIYEWLAHETDDEGYEPIRKIMRDVAISNLPLGPGDEFLGPVTERRLHSVWSASAEFGMHVKRLQKLVVNGDLVPVEDHARTPDRILLPADIMERLAVEARESLDIHEAQNHLGINERQLAALVKRGILTPHGGNCFDAQVPVYRRFIRSDLDAFLGSLQAVVTCDDDTRLSDIGAVSRKFNRAFEEIVELVLTGELKTVAWAVDNIGAAAVRIDPEEIKERLLREGHDCFTFRDLEKMIPVSYRVIQALVGDGHLATVSRRSPVKRTWHTVVKPDVFSAFRREFVPLSNLSVIRGWSSRKLRLHLDQAGFEPAFTSGNMPFYRRPEVLHLFPSE
;
A
#
# COMPACT_ATOMS: atom_id res chain seq x y z
N MET A 1 -37.85 -41.87 19.43
CA MET A 1 -37.93 -43.33 19.18
C MET A 1 -39.26 -43.63 18.50
N ARG A 2 -39.30 -44.09 17.22
CA ARG A 2 -40.51 -44.35 16.37
C ARG A 2 -41.37 -43.09 16.06
N ARG A 3 -42.16 -42.92 14.99
CA ARG A 3 -42.37 -43.42 13.58
C ARG A 3 -43.31 -42.35 12.93
N ARG A 4 -43.46 -42.10 11.62
CA ARG A 4 -42.91 -42.65 10.35
C ARG A 4 -42.91 -41.55 9.25
N ILE A 5 -42.16 -41.78 8.17
CA ILE A 5 -42.00 -41.03 6.89
C ILE A 5 -43.20 -41.22 5.94
N TRP A 6 -43.39 -40.29 4.97
CA TRP A 6 -43.82 -40.40 3.53
C TRP A 6 -44.83 -39.28 3.14
N PHE A 7 -44.42 -38.22 2.41
CA PHE A 7 -44.25 -38.07 0.94
C PHE A 7 -45.56 -37.84 0.15
N GLY A 8 -45.66 -36.71 -0.58
CA GLY A 8 -46.73 -36.46 -1.58
C GLY A 8 -47.01 -34.97 -1.90
N ARG A 9 -46.35 -34.43 -2.94
CA ARG A 9 -46.86 -33.34 -3.80
C ARG A 9 -47.54 -34.01 -5.01
N PRO A 10 -48.61 -33.46 -5.63
CA PRO A 10 -48.47 -32.28 -6.51
C PRO A 10 -49.65 -31.29 -6.52
N ASP A 11 -49.34 -30.00 -6.70
CA ASP A 11 -50.32 -28.94 -6.97
C ASP A 11 -49.99 -28.23 -8.29
N ASP A 12 -50.94 -28.30 -9.23
CA ASP A 12 -51.24 -27.37 -10.33
C ASP A 12 -52.64 -27.80 -10.87
N PRO A 13 -53.50 -26.95 -11.50
CA PRO A 13 -53.33 -25.52 -11.78
C PRO A 13 -54.54 -24.61 -11.45
N GLY A 14 -54.28 -23.30 -11.41
CA GLY A 14 -55.04 -22.37 -12.25
C GLY A 14 -56.27 -21.60 -11.72
N SER A 15 -56.37 -20.37 -12.23
CA SER A 15 -57.54 -19.48 -12.34
C SER A 15 -57.89 -18.55 -11.16
N GLY A 16 -58.10 -17.27 -11.50
CA GLY A 16 -58.48 -16.19 -10.57
C GLY A 16 -58.13 -14.81 -11.13
N ARG A 17 -59.00 -14.23 -11.96
CA ARG A 17 -58.76 -12.93 -12.63
C ARG A 17 -59.00 -11.74 -11.70
N GLY A 18 -58.18 -10.70 -11.81
CA GLY A 18 -58.45 -9.36 -11.24
C GLY A 18 -57.73 -8.26 -12.02
N ARG A 19 -58.49 -7.32 -12.59
CA ARG A 19 -57.97 -6.05 -13.16
C ARG A 19 -57.73 -5.07 -11.97
N ASP A 20 -57.06 -3.92 -12.07
CA ASP A 20 -56.86 -3.02 -13.22
C ASP A 20 -55.74 -1.98 -12.96
N SER A 21 -55.42 -1.18 -13.98
CA SER A 21 -54.84 0.19 -13.93
C SER A 21 -53.36 0.44 -13.55
N ARG A 22 -52.64 0.94 -14.58
CA ARG A 22 -51.71 2.09 -14.62
C ARG A 22 -50.52 2.18 -13.63
N ARG A 23 -49.31 2.13 -14.19
CA ARG A 23 -48.06 2.67 -13.59
C ARG A 23 -47.49 3.80 -14.45
N GLU A 24 -47.66 5.01 -13.97
CA GLU A 24 -46.75 6.17 -14.11
C GLU A 24 -46.53 6.61 -12.65
N GLY A 25 -45.38 7.09 -12.16
CA GLY A 25 -44.17 7.58 -12.80
C GLY A 25 -43.62 8.67 -11.88
N VAL A 26 -42.67 8.33 -11.00
CA VAL A 26 -42.01 9.30 -10.11
C VAL A 26 -40.50 9.03 -10.11
N CYS A 27 -39.73 10.03 -10.54
CA CYS A 27 -38.26 9.97 -10.59
C CYS A 27 -37.63 10.02 -9.18
N ASP A 28 -36.57 9.24 -9.00
CA ASP A 28 -35.78 9.23 -7.77
C ASP A 28 -34.79 10.42 -7.75
N CYS A 29 -35.10 11.43 -6.94
CA CYS A 29 -34.35 12.68 -6.87
C CYS A 29 -33.09 12.61 -5.98
N ARG A 30 -32.70 11.42 -5.46
CA ARG A 30 -31.56 11.31 -4.52
C ARG A 30 -30.17 11.33 -5.14
N ARG A 31 -29.99 10.98 -6.41
CA ARG A 31 -28.65 10.89 -7.02
C ARG A 31 -27.99 12.22 -7.37
N LEU A 32 -28.75 13.28 -7.61
CA LEU A 32 -28.19 14.58 -8.00
C LEU A 32 -27.62 15.39 -6.82
N HIS A 33 -27.88 14.99 -5.58
CA HIS A 33 -27.47 15.74 -4.39
C HIS A 33 -26.08 15.36 -3.86
N GLU A 34 -25.55 14.19 -4.23
CA GLU A 34 -24.19 13.76 -3.84
C GLU A 34 -23.12 14.32 -4.80
N ASP A 35 -23.39 14.32 -6.11
CA ASP A 35 -22.48 14.85 -7.13
C ASP A 35 -22.28 16.38 -7.03
N LEU A 36 -23.34 17.13 -6.65
CA LEU A 36 -23.25 18.58 -6.43
C LEU A 36 -22.41 18.94 -5.18
N CYS A 37 -22.44 18.12 -4.12
CA CYS A 37 -21.64 18.36 -2.93
C CYS A 37 -20.13 18.16 -3.17
N LEU A 38 -19.75 17.21 -4.03
CA LEU A 38 -18.35 16.99 -4.42
C LEU A 38 -17.81 18.15 -5.26
N LEU A 39 -18.61 18.70 -6.18
CA LEU A 39 -18.25 19.88 -6.97
C LEU A 39 -18.06 21.13 -6.09
N PHE A 40 -18.97 21.39 -5.14
CA PHE A 40 -18.83 22.53 -4.22
C PHE A 40 -17.58 22.42 -3.32
N TRP A 41 -17.20 21.22 -2.88
CA TRP A 41 -15.99 21.03 -2.05
C TRP A 41 -14.71 21.26 -2.86
N MET A 42 -14.61 20.74 -4.09
CA MET A 42 -13.47 20.98 -4.97
C MET A 42 -13.32 22.45 -5.41
N GLN A 43 -14.41 23.22 -5.41
CA GLN A 43 -14.38 24.63 -5.79
C GLN A 43 -13.95 25.53 -4.62
N ALA A 44 -14.39 25.24 -3.39
CA ALA A 44 -13.96 25.94 -2.18
C ALA A 44 -12.45 25.77 -1.87
N GLU A 45 -11.91 24.58 -2.14
CA GLU A 45 -10.46 24.31 -1.94
C GLU A 45 -9.60 25.09 -2.95
N LYS A 46 -10.12 25.36 -4.15
CA LYS A 46 -9.45 26.12 -5.21
C LYS A 46 -9.37 27.62 -4.91
N GLU A 47 -10.41 28.19 -4.30
CA GLU A 47 -10.45 29.60 -3.92
C GLU A 47 -9.54 29.90 -2.71
N ARG A 48 -9.33 28.94 -1.81
CA ARG A 48 -8.36 29.05 -0.70
C ARG A 48 -6.91 29.17 -1.14
N VAL A 49 -6.54 28.56 -2.26
CA VAL A 49 -5.14 28.51 -2.74
C VAL A 49 -4.74 29.75 -3.55
N GLN A 50 -5.70 30.59 -3.98
CA GLN A 50 -5.41 31.81 -4.77
C GLN A 50 -5.58 33.14 -4.00
N GLY A 51 -6.14 33.14 -2.78
CA GLY A 51 -6.34 34.34 -1.95
C GLY A 51 -5.09 34.83 -1.19
N GLY A 52 -3.89 34.69 -1.78
CA GLY A 52 -2.61 34.71 -1.05
C GLY A 52 -1.69 35.91 -1.28
N GLN A 53 -2.18 37.10 -1.65
CA GLN A 53 -1.32 38.30 -1.77
C GLN A 53 -2.07 39.64 -1.59
N LEU A 54 -1.34 40.63 -1.06
CA LEU A 54 -1.64 42.06 -0.86
C LEU A 54 -2.24 42.49 0.50
N GLY A 55 -1.59 43.50 1.11
CA GLY A 55 -2.20 44.35 2.15
C GLY A 55 -1.44 44.43 3.48
N GLY A 56 -0.46 45.32 3.59
CA GLY A 56 0.08 45.75 4.88
C GLY A 56 -0.13 47.25 5.11
N THR A 57 -0.48 47.65 6.33
CA THR A 57 -0.34 49.03 6.90
C THR A 57 -0.62 48.96 8.41
N ARG A 58 0.34 49.36 9.26
CA ARG A 58 0.44 50.67 9.94
C ARG A 58 -0.71 51.06 10.89
N ALA A 59 -0.35 51.06 12.19
CA ALA A 59 -0.65 52.06 13.22
C ALA A 59 -2.12 52.42 13.58
N LEU A 60 -2.41 52.45 14.88
CA LEU A 60 -2.47 53.74 15.60
C LEU A 60 -2.57 53.56 17.13
N ASP A 61 -1.75 54.33 17.86
CA ASP A 61 -1.93 54.62 19.28
C ASP A 61 -3.26 55.32 19.57
N ARG A 62 -3.86 55.03 20.74
CA ARG A 62 -4.61 56.01 21.55
C ARG A 62 -5.09 55.41 22.88
N ALA A 63 -4.48 55.84 23.99
CA ALA A 63 -5.19 56.28 25.20
C ALA A 63 -4.19 56.86 26.21
N ALA A 64 -4.13 58.18 26.33
CA ALA A 64 -3.37 58.87 27.36
C ALA A 64 -4.28 59.71 28.27
N ALA A 65 -3.87 59.81 29.53
CA ALA A 65 -4.26 60.79 30.54
C ALA A 65 -5.71 60.79 31.06
N ARG A 66 -5.82 60.63 32.39
CA ARG A 66 -6.11 61.77 33.28
C ARG A 66 -5.34 61.64 34.60
N ARG A 67 -4.59 62.70 34.94
CA ARG A 67 -3.84 62.84 36.19
C ARG A 67 -4.78 63.21 37.35
N ARG A 68 -4.45 62.76 38.58
CA ARG A 68 -4.37 63.65 39.75
C ARG A 68 -3.20 63.23 40.62
N GLN A 69 -2.31 64.18 40.94
CA GLN A 69 -1.30 64.07 41.98
C GLN A 69 -1.72 64.98 43.14
N GLY A 70 -1.50 64.52 44.37
CA GLY A 70 -1.36 65.32 45.58
C GLY A 70 -0.29 64.59 46.41
N LEU A 71 0.95 65.07 46.40
CA LEU A 71 1.50 66.02 47.38
C LEU A 71 1.65 65.42 48.79
N GLY A 72 2.84 64.87 49.02
CA GLY A 72 3.73 65.28 50.12
C GLY A 72 3.20 65.30 51.55
N GLY A 73 3.69 64.36 52.36
CA GLY A 73 3.63 64.42 53.81
C GLY A 73 4.50 63.34 54.44
N SER A 74 5.72 63.70 54.83
CA SER A 74 6.44 62.96 55.88
C SER A 74 5.81 63.26 57.24
N PRO A 75 5.95 62.34 58.20
CA PRO A 75 6.67 62.74 59.40
C PRO A 75 7.69 61.70 59.89
N SER A 76 8.56 62.22 60.74
CA SER A 76 9.65 61.56 61.45
C SER A 76 9.21 60.48 62.44
N GLU A 77 10.20 59.68 62.83
CA GLU A 77 10.20 58.74 63.94
C GLU A 77 9.59 59.30 65.23
N ILE A 78 8.82 58.45 65.93
CA ILE A 78 8.59 58.55 67.38
C ILE A 78 8.89 57.17 67.97
N GLN A 79 9.79 57.15 68.95
CA GLN A 79 10.18 55.93 69.67
C GLN A 79 9.12 55.50 70.67
N GLY A 80 9.01 54.18 70.87
CA GLY A 80 8.72 53.57 72.17
C GLY A 80 7.30 53.71 72.72
N GLN A 81 6.51 52.65 72.58
CA GLN A 81 5.68 52.21 73.71
C GLN A 81 5.51 50.69 73.70
N GLU A 82 5.85 50.09 74.84
CA GLU A 82 5.87 48.65 75.05
C GLU A 82 4.45 48.08 74.92
N ARG A 83 4.27 47.08 74.04
CA ARG A 83 3.12 46.19 74.10
C ARG A 83 3.58 44.84 74.61
N ASN A 84 3.20 44.56 75.86
CA ASN A 84 3.40 43.30 76.57
C ASN A 84 3.44 42.08 75.64
N GLU A 85 4.55 41.37 75.66
CA GLU A 85 4.57 39.96 75.29
C GLU A 85 3.67 39.18 76.24
N VAL A 86 2.37 39.13 75.96
CA VAL A 86 1.56 38.00 76.40
C VAL A 86 2.07 36.81 75.59
N ARG A 87 3.06 36.11 76.14
CA ARG A 87 3.48 34.79 75.70
C ARG A 87 2.31 33.84 75.88
N SER A 88 1.42 33.85 74.90
CA SER A 88 0.45 32.80 74.67
C SER A 88 1.24 31.52 74.46
N ALA A 89 1.38 30.72 75.52
CA ALA A 89 1.83 29.35 75.39
C ALA A 89 1.01 28.68 74.27
N PRO A 90 1.64 27.92 73.35
CA PRO A 90 0.90 27.29 72.26
C PRO A 90 -0.19 26.40 72.87
N ALA A 91 -1.44 26.70 72.55
CA ALA A 91 -2.57 25.90 73.00
C ALA A 91 -2.32 24.45 72.54
N MET A 92 -2.38 23.49 73.48
CA MET A 92 -2.20 22.09 73.16
C MET A 92 -3.37 21.62 72.28
N ASN A 93 -3.18 21.66 70.96
CA ASN A 93 -4.18 21.28 69.99
C ASN A 93 -4.38 19.75 70.00
N ARG A 94 -5.27 19.29 70.89
CA ARG A 94 -5.73 17.89 71.00
C ARG A 94 -6.51 17.38 69.76
N LEU A 95 -6.42 18.05 68.62
CA LEU A 95 -7.12 17.67 67.39
C LEU A 95 -6.65 16.30 66.90
N ALA A 96 -5.34 16.05 66.90
CA ALA A 96 -4.78 14.74 66.54
C ALA A 96 -5.12 13.62 67.55
N GLU A 97 -5.50 13.95 68.79
CA GLU A 97 -5.96 12.98 69.80
C GLU A 97 -7.41 12.52 69.54
N LEU A 98 -8.23 13.34 68.88
CA LEU A 98 -9.63 13.00 68.60
C LEU A 98 -9.75 11.85 67.60
N LEU A 99 -8.88 11.84 66.59
CA LEU A 99 -8.84 10.87 65.50
C LEU A 99 -7.40 10.78 64.98
N PRO A 100 -6.81 9.57 64.84
CA PRO A 100 -5.53 9.41 64.18
C PRO A 100 -5.65 9.59 62.65
N PHE A 101 -4.54 9.96 62.01
CA PHE A 101 -4.38 9.89 60.55
C PHE A 101 -4.06 8.44 60.15
N ASN A 102 -4.86 7.86 59.25
CA ASN A 102 -4.73 6.43 58.91
C ASN A 102 -3.81 6.19 57.71
N ALA A 103 -3.15 5.03 57.69
CA ALA A 103 -2.38 4.59 56.53
C ALA A 103 -3.28 4.49 55.28
N GLY A 104 -2.88 5.17 54.19
CA GLY A 104 -3.66 5.23 52.96
C GLY A 104 -4.91 6.14 53.04
N GLU A 105 -5.04 6.99 54.05
CA GLU A 105 -6.06 8.05 54.12
C GLU A 105 -5.65 9.31 53.33
N THR A 106 -6.60 10.02 52.72
CA THR A 106 -6.34 11.34 52.12
C THR A 106 -6.32 12.46 53.16
N ILE A 107 -5.47 13.49 53.01
CA ILE A 107 -5.48 14.66 53.91
C ILE A 107 -6.87 15.33 53.96
N ALA A 108 -7.56 15.38 52.83
CA ALA A 108 -8.93 15.89 52.74
C ALA A 108 -9.94 15.05 53.56
N SER A 109 -9.84 13.71 53.53
CA SER A 109 -10.61 12.85 54.44
C SER A 109 -10.29 13.16 55.90
N TYR A 110 -9.01 13.26 56.25
CA TYR A 110 -8.60 13.45 57.63
C TYR A 110 -9.11 14.77 58.21
N CYS A 111 -8.92 15.88 57.49
CA CYS A 111 -9.50 17.18 57.83
C CYS A 111 -11.03 17.13 57.93
N SER A 112 -11.70 16.38 57.04
CA SER A 112 -13.17 16.24 57.03
C SER A 112 -13.69 15.47 58.25
N ARG A 113 -13.04 14.35 58.64
CA ARG A 113 -13.40 13.60 59.85
C ARG A 113 -13.14 14.41 61.12
N LEU A 114 -12.03 15.16 61.18
CA LEU A 114 -11.73 16.05 62.30
C LEU A 114 -12.76 17.17 62.43
N ALA A 115 -13.10 17.85 61.32
CA ALA A 115 -14.15 18.88 61.30
C ALA A 115 -15.47 18.34 61.87
N ALA A 116 -15.93 17.18 61.36
CA ALA A 116 -17.15 16.54 61.82
C ALA A 116 -17.06 16.08 63.29
N ALA A 117 -15.92 15.56 63.73
CA ALA A 117 -15.65 15.19 65.13
C ALA A 117 -15.58 16.40 66.07
N CYS A 118 -15.25 17.60 65.56
CA CYS A 118 -15.33 18.87 66.27
C CYS A 118 -16.73 19.53 66.20
N GLY A 119 -17.70 18.90 65.53
CA GLY A 119 -19.09 19.40 65.42
C GLY A 119 -19.33 20.40 64.28
N TYR A 120 -18.36 20.61 63.39
CA TYR A 120 -18.54 21.48 62.23
C TYR A 120 -19.46 20.84 61.19
N ARG A 121 -20.30 21.66 60.56
CA ARG A 121 -21.19 21.22 59.47
C ARG A 121 -20.42 20.75 58.22
N HIS A 122 -19.29 21.38 57.92
CA HIS A 122 -18.42 21.01 56.79
C HIS A 122 -16.99 21.49 57.00
N ALA A 123 -16.04 20.75 56.41
CA ALA A 123 -14.60 20.94 56.54
C ALA A 123 -14.11 22.34 56.10
N ARG A 124 -14.85 23.03 55.22
CA ARG A 124 -14.52 24.39 54.80
C ARG A 124 -14.61 25.44 55.92
N SER A 125 -15.54 25.29 56.87
CA SER A 125 -15.64 26.20 58.02
C SER A 125 -14.55 25.90 59.04
N PHE A 126 -14.31 24.61 59.30
CA PHE A 126 -13.21 24.17 60.15
C PHE A 126 -11.85 24.69 59.66
N GLY A 127 -11.59 24.63 58.35
CA GLY A 127 -10.38 25.22 57.78
C GLY A 127 -10.33 26.74 57.92
N ALA A 128 -11.42 27.44 57.61
CA ALA A 128 -11.48 28.90 57.72
C ALA A 128 -11.17 29.41 59.14
N ASP A 129 -11.78 28.77 60.16
CA ASP A 129 -11.59 29.12 61.57
C ASP A 129 -10.19 28.77 62.09
N LEU A 130 -9.49 27.87 61.39
CA LEU A 130 -8.11 27.43 61.69
C LEU A 130 -7.05 28.01 60.73
N GLY A 131 -7.44 28.97 59.88
CA GLY A 131 -6.51 29.73 59.03
C GLY A 131 -6.01 29.02 57.77
N PHE A 132 -6.68 27.96 57.29
CA PHE A 132 -6.30 27.27 56.04
C PHE A 132 -7.51 26.98 55.14
N ARG A 133 -7.28 26.88 53.83
CA ARG A 133 -8.32 26.52 52.86
C ARG A 133 -8.44 25.01 52.77
N PHE A 134 -9.61 24.45 53.09
CA PHE A 134 -9.89 23.02 52.84
C PHE A 134 -9.68 22.64 51.36
N GLN A 135 -9.99 23.54 50.41
CA GLN A 135 -9.72 23.31 49.00
C GLN A 135 -8.21 23.24 48.68
N GLY A 136 -7.35 23.89 49.48
CA GLY A 136 -5.90 23.74 49.39
C GLY A 136 -5.45 22.33 49.75
N LEU A 137 -5.93 21.78 50.87
CA LEU A 137 -5.66 20.39 51.26
C LEU A 137 -6.14 19.37 50.21
N VAL A 138 -7.26 19.67 49.55
CA VAL A 138 -7.80 18.86 48.45
C VAL A 138 -6.86 18.82 47.24
N VAL A 139 -6.21 19.94 46.89
CA VAL A 139 -5.35 20.05 45.69
C VAL A 139 -3.84 19.94 46.00
N GLY A 140 -3.47 19.70 47.26
CA GLY A 140 -2.08 19.64 47.69
C GLY A 140 -1.36 20.99 47.62
N ASP A 141 -2.03 22.07 48.01
CA ASP A 141 -1.42 23.38 48.24
C ASP A 141 -0.47 23.30 49.45
N GLU A 142 0.79 23.66 49.23
CA GLU A 142 1.87 23.46 50.19
C GLU A 142 1.71 24.32 51.45
N ALA A 143 1.23 25.56 51.30
CA ALA A 143 1.00 26.46 52.42
C ALA A 143 -0.19 26.01 53.28
N ASP A 144 -1.31 25.62 52.65
CA ASP A 144 -2.46 25.10 53.39
C ASP A 144 -2.14 23.78 54.11
N VAL A 145 -1.35 22.88 53.48
CA VAL A 145 -0.88 21.63 54.12
C VAL A 145 0.08 21.91 55.27
N GLN A 146 0.99 22.89 55.14
CA GLN A 146 1.90 23.29 56.22
C GLN A 146 1.13 23.88 57.41
N THR A 147 0.17 24.76 57.18
CA THR A 147 -0.70 25.30 58.24
C THR A 147 -1.50 24.20 58.93
N PHE A 148 -2.10 23.28 58.17
CA PHE A 148 -2.85 22.16 58.74
C PHE A 148 -1.96 21.21 59.57
N ALA A 149 -0.74 20.92 59.11
CA ALA A 149 0.23 20.14 59.89
C ALA A 149 0.62 20.85 61.21
N GLY A 150 0.84 22.17 61.17
CA GLY A 150 1.10 22.99 62.35
C GLY A 150 -0.06 23.01 63.34
N VAL A 151 -1.30 23.14 62.85
CA VAL A 151 -2.52 23.06 63.67
C VAL A 151 -2.66 21.70 64.36
N LEU A 152 -2.22 20.62 63.74
CA LEU A 152 -2.20 19.26 64.29
C LEU A 152 -1.01 18.96 65.21
N GLY A 153 -0.02 19.84 65.30
CA GLY A 153 1.25 19.56 65.99
C GLY A 153 2.07 18.44 65.35
N THR A 154 1.94 18.23 64.03
CA THR A 154 2.62 17.13 63.30
C THR A 154 3.49 17.66 62.15
N SER A 155 4.30 16.77 61.56
CA SER A 155 5.14 17.12 60.41
C SER A 155 4.38 16.96 59.09
N VAL A 156 4.71 17.79 58.09
CA VAL A 156 4.19 17.62 56.72
C VAL A 156 4.58 16.24 56.14
N ALA A 157 5.76 15.73 56.48
CA ALA A 157 6.21 14.39 56.07
C ALA A 157 5.27 13.28 56.56
N SER A 158 4.74 13.39 57.78
CA SER A 158 3.77 12.45 58.37
C SER A 158 2.44 12.40 57.62
N LEU A 159 2.03 13.51 57.00
CA LEU A 159 0.81 13.61 56.18
C LEU A 159 1.04 13.29 54.70
N SER A 160 2.29 13.34 54.23
CA SER A 160 2.65 13.19 52.80
C SER A 160 2.08 11.95 52.08
N PRO A 161 1.89 10.77 52.70
CA PRO A 161 1.26 9.62 52.02
C PRO A 161 -0.20 9.84 51.63
N GLY A 162 -0.88 10.81 52.26
CA GLY A 162 -2.26 11.20 51.97
C GLY A 162 -2.41 12.43 51.07
N THR A 163 -1.31 13.07 50.67
CA THR A 163 -1.35 14.26 49.83
C THR A 163 -1.78 13.88 48.41
N VAL A 164 -2.78 14.58 47.89
CA VAL A 164 -3.18 14.47 46.48
C VAL A 164 -2.99 15.83 45.82
N VAL A 165 -2.01 15.93 44.94
CA VAL A 165 -1.65 17.20 44.29
C VAL A 165 -2.43 17.34 42.99
N THR A 166 -3.00 18.51 42.69
CA THR A 166 -3.68 18.78 41.40
C THR A 166 -3.11 20.03 40.76
N ARG A 167 -2.46 19.89 39.60
CA ARG A 167 -1.85 20.99 38.83
C ARG A 167 -2.17 20.79 37.34
N ASN A 168 -2.48 21.86 36.62
CA ASN A 168 -2.74 21.85 35.17
C ASN A 168 -3.73 20.76 34.69
N ARG A 169 -4.80 20.50 35.45
CA ARG A 169 -5.81 19.44 35.23
C ARG A 169 -5.31 17.98 35.35
N MET A 170 -4.04 17.76 35.66
CA MET A 170 -3.50 16.47 36.10
C MET A 170 -3.54 16.36 37.62
N THR A 171 -3.79 15.16 38.14
CA THR A 171 -3.81 14.85 39.57
C THR A 171 -2.74 13.81 39.90
N THR A 172 -1.82 14.12 40.79
CA THR A 172 -0.80 13.18 41.27
C THR A 172 -1.27 12.51 42.55
N VAL A 173 -1.27 11.17 42.56
CA VAL A 173 -1.64 10.31 43.69
C VAL A 173 -0.52 9.30 43.90
N LEU A 174 0.07 9.27 45.11
CA LEU A 174 1.16 8.34 45.46
C LEU A 174 2.27 8.28 44.38
N GLY A 175 2.70 9.45 43.89
CA GLY A 175 3.72 9.59 42.84
C GLY A 175 3.25 9.35 41.40
N GLN A 176 2.14 8.66 41.16
CA GLN A 176 1.61 8.44 39.80
C GLN A 176 0.75 9.62 39.35
N GLN A 177 0.85 10.00 38.06
CA GLN A 177 0.01 11.03 37.46
C GLN A 177 -1.27 10.42 36.86
N LEU A 178 -2.41 11.08 37.10
CA LEU A 178 -3.72 10.70 36.60
C LEU A 178 -4.38 11.87 35.86
N SER A 179 -4.96 11.58 34.69
CA SER A 179 -5.85 12.51 34.00
C SER A 179 -7.19 12.64 34.72
N LYS A 180 -7.94 13.72 34.43
CA LYS A 180 -9.26 13.98 35.03
C LYS A 180 -10.24 12.80 34.91
N THR A 181 -10.17 12.01 33.84
CA THR A 181 -11.08 10.86 33.62
C THR A 181 -10.75 9.66 34.51
N LEU A 182 -9.52 9.58 35.03
CA LEU A 182 -9.08 8.47 35.89
C LEU A 182 -9.22 8.75 37.38
N VAL A 183 -9.77 9.91 37.77
CA VAL A 183 -9.99 10.27 39.18
C VAL A 183 -11.45 10.68 39.44
N GLU A 184 -12.17 9.90 40.22
CA GLU A 184 -13.46 10.31 40.79
C GLU A 184 -13.19 11.11 42.06
N ARG A 185 -13.54 12.40 42.02
CA ARG A 185 -13.33 13.35 43.12
C ARG A 185 -14.61 14.09 43.50
N GLN A 186 -15.64 14.04 42.66
CA GLN A 186 -16.89 14.76 42.88
C GLN A 186 -17.84 13.94 43.73
N ARG A 187 -18.02 12.67 43.37
CA ARG A 187 -18.91 11.74 44.08
C ARG A 187 -18.11 10.92 45.09
N LEU A 188 -18.75 10.58 46.20
CA LEU A 188 -18.14 9.74 47.22
C LEU A 188 -18.00 8.31 46.67
N ARG A 189 -16.78 7.76 46.73
CA ARG A 189 -16.48 6.34 46.49
C ARG A 189 -16.02 5.65 47.75
N PHE A 190 -16.57 4.48 48.04
CA PHE A 190 -16.25 3.72 49.25
C PHE A 190 -16.61 2.22 49.14
N CYS A 191 -16.05 1.42 50.05
CA CYS A 191 -16.54 0.06 50.32
C CYS A 191 -17.41 0.09 51.59
N PRO A 192 -18.67 -0.39 51.56
CA PRO A 192 -19.55 -0.35 52.73
C PRO A 192 -19.04 -1.23 53.88
N PHE A 193 -18.38 -2.35 53.58
CA PHE A 193 -17.73 -3.21 54.58
C PHE A 193 -16.56 -2.52 55.26
N CYS A 194 -15.65 -1.88 54.51
CA CYS A 194 -14.56 -1.08 55.09
C CYS A 194 -15.11 -0.01 56.04
N VAL A 195 -16.12 0.76 55.62
CA VAL A 195 -16.71 1.82 56.45
C VAL A 195 -17.22 1.28 57.80
N GLN A 196 -17.89 0.12 57.77
CA GLN A 196 -18.43 -0.49 58.99
C GLN A 196 -17.34 -1.09 59.89
N GLU A 197 -16.33 -1.73 59.29
CA GLU A 197 -15.18 -2.27 60.03
C GLU A 197 -14.35 -1.15 60.66
N ASP A 198 -14.09 -0.08 59.92
CA ASP A 198 -13.35 1.09 60.40
C ASP A 198 -14.04 1.70 61.63
N GLU A 199 -15.38 1.87 61.56
CA GLU A 199 -16.17 2.40 62.68
C GLU A 199 -16.16 1.47 63.91
N LYS A 200 -16.19 0.15 63.68
CA LYS A 200 -16.18 -0.84 64.75
C LYS A 200 -14.80 -1.01 65.41
N HIS A 201 -13.72 -0.95 64.62
CA HIS A 201 -12.40 -1.43 65.04
C HIS A 201 -11.31 -0.37 65.16
N LEU A 202 -11.41 0.80 64.53
CA LEU A 202 -10.38 1.84 64.64
C LEU A 202 -10.56 2.72 65.89
N GLU A 203 -9.47 3.42 66.23
CA GLU A 203 -9.38 4.31 67.38
C GLU A 203 -9.97 5.70 67.10
N GLY A 204 -10.07 6.51 68.17
CA GLY A 204 -10.66 7.85 68.12
C GLY A 204 -12.19 7.89 68.22
N ARG A 205 -12.74 9.09 68.01
CA ARG A 205 -14.15 9.44 68.27
C ARG A 205 -15.12 8.63 67.41
N ARG A 206 -16.00 7.86 68.08
CA ARG A 206 -17.09 7.11 67.43
C ARG A 206 -17.98 8.03 66.58
N GLY A 207 -18.40 7.52 65.43
CA GLY A 207 -19.15 8.19 64.38
C GLY A 207 -18.29 8.75 63.25
N PHE A 208 -16.97 8.84 63.43
CA PHE A 208 -16.04 9.54 62.51
C PHE A 208 -14.72 8.76 62.26
N ARG A 209 -14.73 7.45 62.50
CA ARG A 209 -13.52 6.60 62.38
C ARG A 209 -13.29 6.11 60.95
N ALA A 210 -14.38 5.78 60.25
CA ALA A 210 -14.36 5.45 58.83
C ALA A 210 -13.72 6.56 58.00
N TYR A 211 -12.83 6.21 57.07
CA TYR A 211 -12.01 7.17 56.34
C TYR A 211 -11.94 6.94 54.82
N GLY A 212 -11.76 8.04 54.09
CA GLY A 212 -11.63 8.08 52.64
C GLY A 212 -10.23 7.67 52.21
N ARG A 213 -10.13 6.40 51.76
CA ARG A 213 -8.88 5.81 51.25
C ARG A 213 -8.45 6.46 49.93
N VAL A 214 -7.16 6.72 49.80
CA VAL A 214 -6.53 7.35 48.61
C VAL A 214 -6.91 6.61 47.32
N LEU A 215 -6.84 5.29 47.30
CA LEU A 215 -7.14 4.48 46.12
C LEU A 215 -8.62 4.49 45.72
N TRP A 216 -9.55 4.88 46.60
CA TRP A 216 -10.98 5.02 46.21
C TRP A 216 -11.21 6.18 45.22
N LEU A 217 -10.29 7.14 45.16
CA LEU A 217 -10.34 8.21 44.16
C LEU A 217 -10.01 7.69 42.74
N VAL A 218 -9.28 6.57 42.62
CA VAL A 218 -8.72 6.11 41.35
C VAL A 218 -9.73 5.20 40.63
N THR A 219 -10.20 5.59 39.44
CA THR A 219 -11.32 4.90 38.78
C THR A 219 -11.01 3.48 38.27
N PRO A 220 -9.77 3.13 37.85
CA PRO A 220 -9.38 1.73 37.59
C PRO A 220 -9.44 0.80 38.81
N ILE A 221 -9.37 1.34 40.03
CA ILE A 221 -9.61 0.57 41.26
C ILE A 221 -11.13 0.42 41.40
N ARG A 222 -11.71 -0.61 40.80
CA ARG A 222 -13.17 -0.79 40.67
C ARG A 222 -13.78 -1.58 41.83
N MET A 223 -13.03 -2.53 42.41
CA MET A 223 -13.46 -3.35 43.55
C MET A 223 -12.55 -3.18 44.77
N CYS A 224 -13.01 -3.63 45.94
CA CYS A 224 -12.26 -3.62 47.19
C CYS A 224 -11.62 -4.99 47.46
N LYS A 225 -10.29 -5.08 47.35
CA LYS A 225 -9.54 -6.34 47.48
C LYS A 225 -9.68 -7.04 48.83
N ARG A 226 -9.95 -6.27 49.89
CA ARG A 226 -10.17 -6.78 51.25
C ARG A 226 -11.50 -7.54 51.39
N HIS A 227 -12.50 -7.18 50.58
CA HIS A 227 -13.88 -7.64 50.73
C HIS A 227 -14.46 -8.35 49.49
N GLY A 228 -13.77 -8.28 48.34
CA GLY A 228 -14.21 -8.93 47.10
C GLY A 228 -15.52 -8.36 46.55
N VAL A 229 -15.75 -7.05 46.69
CA VAL A 229 -16.98 -6.37 46.24
C VAL A 229 -16.68 -5.07 45.50
N GLY A 230 -17.56 -4.65 44.60
CA GLY A 230 -17.45 -3.37 43.89
C GLY A 230 -17.42 -2.16 44.84
N LEU A 231 -16.65 -1.13 44.49
CA LEU A 231 -16.71 0.16 45.19
C LEU A 231 -18.00 0.89 44.80
N VAL A 232 -18.81 1.22 45.80
CA VAL A 232 -20.01 2.05 45.64
C VAL A 232 -19.57 3.45 45.25
N THR A 233 -20.29 4.06 44.30
CA THR A 233 -20.18 5.49 43.97
C THR A 233 -21.54 6.13 44.21
N SER A 234 -21.61 7.20 45.01
CA SER A 234 -22.88 7.89 45.30
C SER A 234 -23.61 8.31 44.02
N GLY A 235 -24.93 8.08 43.97
CA GLY A 235 -25.74 8.39 42.79
C GLY A 235 -25.90 9.89 42.49
N HIS A 236 -25.70 10.74 43.49
CA HIS A 236 -25.82 12.19 43.40
C HIS A 236 -24.48 12.91 43.59
N ASN A 237 -24.31 14.04 42.88
CA ASN A 237 -23.24 14.98 43.18
C ASN A 237 -23.53 15.72 44.49
N PRO A 238 -22.54 15.89 45.38
CA PRO A 238 -22.72 16.67 46.59
C PRO A 238 -22.91 18.15 46.28
N ALA A 239 -23.67 18.87 47.12
CA ALA A 239 -23.80 20.31 47.00
C ALA A 239 -22.43 21.00 47.15
N SER A 240 -22.25 22.16 46.50
CA SER A 240 -20.96 22.84 46.34
C SER A 240 -20.12 22.96 47.64
N ALA A 241 -20.77 23.18 48.79
CA ALA A 241 -20.12 23.28 50.10
C ALA A 241 -19.45 21.97 50.60
N PHE A 242 -19.98 20.81 50.20
CA PHE A 242 -19.56 19.48 50.65
C PHE A 242 -18.70 18.72 49.61
N VAL A 243 -18.36 19.34 48.48
CA VAL A 243 -17.47 18.70 47.49
C VAL A 243 -16.13 18.38 48.15
N HIS A 244 -15.69 17.12 48.01
CA HIS A 244 -14.54 16.50 48.68
C HIS A 244 -14.65 16.28 50.21
N ASP A 245 -15.75 16.65 50.86
CA ASP A 245 -15.96 16.48 52.29
C ASP A 245 -16.41 15.05 52.62
N PHE A 246 -15.45 14.16 52.87
CA PHE A 246 -15.69 12.71 53.04
C PHE A 246 -16.73 12.39 54.13
N ALA A 247 -16.52 12.87 55.36
CA ALA A 247 -17.35 12.57 56.52
C ALA A 247 -18.76 13.16 56.39
N ALA A 248 -18.89 14.37 55.83
CA ALA A 248 -20.20 14.97 55.57
C ALA A 248 -20.98 14.16 54.53
N ASN A 249 -20.38 13.81 53.40
CA ASN A 249 -21.04 13.01 52.37
C ASN A 249 -21.36 11.59 52.85
N LEU A 250 -20.44 10.96 53.58
CA LEU A 250 -20.69 9.64 54.18
C LEU A 250 -21.84 9.70 55.20
N SER A 251 -22.02 10.81 55.91
CA SER A 251 -23.14 10.98 56.86
C SER A 251 -24.52 10.96 56.19
N VAL A 252 -24.61 11.38 54.92
CA VAL A 252 -25.83 11.26 54.10
C VAL A 252 -26.10 9.79 53.76
N GLU A 253 -25.06 9.06 53.32
CA GLU A 253 -25.16 7.65 52.95
C GLU A 253 -25.32 6.69 54.15
N LYS A 254 -24.99 7.11 55.38
CA LYS A 254 -24.95 6.24 56.58
C LYS A 254 -26.17 5.34 56.79
N LYS A 255 -27.37 5.82 56.44
CA LYS A 255 -28.61 5.01 56.52
C LYS A 255 -28.60 3.85 55.51
N ASN A 256 -28.12 4.13 54.30
CA ASN A 256 -28.08 3.21 53.17
C ASN A 256 -26.89 2.25 53.25
N VAL A 257 -25.84 2.53 54.04
CA VAL A 257 -24.62 1.69 54.13
C VAL A 257 -24.94 0.21 54.47
N GLN A 258 -25.97 -0.07 55.25
CA GLN A 258 -26.38 -1.46 55.55
C GLN A 258 -27.09 -2.12 54.36
N GLU A 259 -27.94 -1.39 53.64
CA GLU A 259 -28.62 -1.85 52.41
C GLU A 259 -27.60 -2.12 51.30
N LEU A 260 -26.72 -1.14 51.04
CA LEU A 260 -25.57 -1.25 50.13
C LEU A 260 -24.62 -2.40 50.48
N ARG A 261 -24.55 -2.82 51.74
CA ARG A 261 -23.78 -4.00 52.17
C ARG A 261 -24.52 -5.31 51.87
N SER A 262 -25.83 -5.36 52.06
CA SER A 262 -26.67 -6.52 51.72
C SER A 262 -26.76 -6.74 50.22
N ASP A 263 -26.81 -5.68 49.43
CA ASP A 263 -26.88 -5.71 47.96
C ASP A 263 -25.50 -5.92 47.29
N ALA A 264 -24.41 -5.93 48.06
CA ALA A 264 -23.05 -6.02 47.55
C ALA A 264 -22.72 -7.43 47.00
N ALA A 265 -22.97 -7.62 45.71
CA ALA A 265 -22.59 -8.84 45.01
C ALA A 265 -21.04 -8.99 44.89
N PRO A 266 -20.50 -10.22 45.00
CA PRO A 266 -19.08 -10.50 44.78
C PRO A 266 -18.54 -9.98 43.43
N TRP A 267 -17.27 -9.61 43.43
CA TRP A 267 -16.54 -9.05 42.29
C TRP A 267 -15.03 -9.30 42.47
N GLU A 268 -14.43 -10.07 41.54
CA GLU A 268 -12.99 -10.33 41.49
C GLU A 268 -12.20 -9.17 40.88
N SER A 269 -10.94 -8.98 41.28
CA SER A 269 -10.08 -7.93 40.71
C SER A 269 -9.67 -8.27 39.27
N ASP A 270 -9.85 -7.33 38.34
CA ASP A 270 -9.24 -7.45 37.02
C ASP A 270 -7.71 -7.24 37.07
N ASN A 271 -6.99 -7.78 36.09
CA ASN A 271 -5.52 -7.75 36.08
C ASN A 271 -4.96 -6.32 35.92
N LEU A 272 -5.71 -5.37 35.34
CA LEU A 272 -5.31 -3.96 35.31
C LEU A 272 -5.43 -3.30 36.70
N GLN A 273 -6.45 -3.66 37.49
CA GLN A 273 -6.53 -3.23 38.89
C GLN A 273 -5.35 -3.79 39.71
N ASN A 274 -5.00 -5.06 39.54
CA ASN A 274 -3.83 -5.67 40.21
C ASN A 274 -2.52 -4.94 39.83
N TYR A 275 -2.34 -4.64 38.54
CA TYR A 275 -1.24 -3.82 38.03
C TYR A 275 -1.21 -2.42 38.65
N ALA A 276 -2.35 -1.74 38.70
CA ALA A 276 -2.45 -0.40 39.27
C ALA A 276 -2.10 -0.37 40.76
N GLU A 277 -2.62 -1.32 41.55
CA GLU A 277 -2.29 -1.46 42.97
C GLU A 277 -0.79 -1.68 43.19
N ALA A 278 -0.16 -2.57 42.40
CA ALA A 278 1.29 -2.79 42.46
C ALA A 278 2.08 -1.51 42.15
N ARG A 279 1.69 -0.79 41.09
CA ARG A 279 2.35 0.45 40.65
C ARG A 279 2.18 1.62 41.63
N PHE A 280 1.06 1.72 42.35
CA PHE A 280 0.89 2.67 43.47
C PHE A 280 1.68 2.28 44.73
N ALA A 281 1.88 0.98 44.95
CA ALA A 281 2.67 0.47 46.08
C ALA A 281 4.19 0.46 45.82
N GLY A 282 4.65 0.84 44.62
CA GLY A 282 6.06 0.77 44.23
C GLY A 282 6.60 -0.66 44.09
N LEU A 283 5.71 -1.63 43.89
CA LEU A 283 6.04 -3.05 43.73
C LEU A 283 6.33 -3.39 42.26
N ASN A 284 7.01 -4.51 42.03
CA ASN A 284 7.18 -5.06 40.69
C ASN A 284 5.81 -5.40 40.08
N THR A 285 5.49 -4.79 38.93
CA THR A 285 4.22 -4.93 38.23
C THR A 285 4.15 -6.16 37.33
N GLY A 286 5.31 -6.70 36.92
CA GLY A 286 5.42 -7.72 35.88
C GLY A 286 5.19 -7.22 34.44
N ALA A 287 5.01 -5.91 34.22
CA ALA A 287 4.69 -5.32 32.91
C ALA A 287 5.61 -4.12 32.59
N ALA A 288 6.92 -4.38 32.50
CA ALA A 288 7.97 -3.36 32.38
C ALA A 288 7.75 -2.33 31.25
N TRP A 289 7.16 -2.73 30.12
CA TRP A 289 6.86 -1.79 29.03
C TRP A 289 5.75 -0.80 29.40
N LEU A 290 4.67 -1.25 30.06
CA LEU A 290 3.60 -0.38 30.55
C LEU A 290 4.09 0.59 31.63
N ASP A 291 5.13 0.21 32.37
CA ASP A 291 5.77 1.08 33.37
C ASP A 291 6.59 2.22 32.75
N THR A 292 7.07 2.07 31.50
CA THR A 292 7.72 3.18 30.76
C THR A 292 6.72 4.28 30.37
N LEU A 293 5.45 3.94 30.22
CA LEU A 293 4.37 4.87 29.89
C LEU A 293 3.88 5.59 31.17
N PRO A 294 3.41 6.84 31.09
CA PRO A 294 2.68 7.47 32.19
C PRO A 294 1.49 6.61 32.62
N PHE A 295 1.22 6.52 33.93
CA PHE A 295 0.18 5.63 34.47
C PHE A 295 -1.18 5.79 33.77
N TYR A 296 -1.60 7.03 33.52
CA TYR A 296 -2.86 7.31 32.84
C TYR A 296 -2.90 6.79 31.40
N VAL A 297 -1.77 6.82 30.69
CA VAL A 297 -1.62 6.27 29.32
C VAL A 297 -1.74 4.75 29.35
N ALA A 298 -0.97 4.10 30.23
CA ALA A 298 -0.96 2.64 30.36
C ALA A 298 -2.37 2.08 30.67
N VAL A 299 -3.04 2.67 31.67
CA VAL A 299 -4.43 2.33 32.03
C VAL A 299 -5.35 2.50 30.84
N ARG A 300 -5.34 3.69 30.22
CA ARG A 300 -6.30 4.03 29.17
C ARG A 300 -6.10 3.18 27.91
N LEU A 301 -4.85 2.87 27.58
CA LEU A 301 -4.50 1.94 26.51
C LEU A 301 -5.08 0.55 26.76
N CYS A 302 -4.89 -0.01 27.97
CA CYS A 302 -5.45 -1.32 28.32
C CYS A 302 -6.99 -1.32 28.21
N GLU A 303 -7.68 -0.30 28.74
CA GLU A 303 -9.13 -0.17 28.59
C GLU A 303 -9.57 -0.17 27.12
N MET A 304 -8.93 0.63 26.27
CA MET A 304 -9.31 0.82 24.87
C MET A 304 -8.98 -0.39 24.00
N VAL A 305 -7.85 -1.06 24.24
CA VAL A 305 -7.44 -2.29 23.55
C VAL A 305 -8.37 -3.45 23.91
N GLY A 306 -8.62 -3.67 25.21
CA GLY A 306 -9.50 -4.77 25.63
C GLY A 306 -10.97 -4.57 25.25
N ALA A 307 -11.45 -3.32 25.20
CA ALA A 307 -12.78 -3.02 24.65
C ALA A 307 -12.84 -3.25 23.13
N ALA A 308 -11.79 -2.91 22.37
CA ALA A 308 -11.70 -3.18 20.94
C ALA A 308 -11.64 -4.68 20.61
N GLU A 309 -11.02 -5.48 21.48
CA GLU A 309 -10.98 -6.94 21.36
C GLU A 309 -12.35 -7.55 21.64
N ARG A 310 -12.95 -7.25 22.80
CA ARG A 310 -14.20 -7.89 23.26
C ARG A 310 -15.45 -7.44 22.50
N HIS A 311 -15.51 -6.17 22.08
CA HIS A 311 -16.69 -5.56 21.43
C HIS A 311 -16.44 -5.17 19.96
N GLY A 312 -15.25 -5.49 19.44
CA GLY A 312 -14.80 -5.09 18.11
C GLY A 312 -14.43 -3.60 18.01
N VAL A 313 -13.60 -3.25 17.02
CA VAL A 313 -13.00 -1.91 16.86
C VAL A 313 -13.99 -0.74 16.76
N ARG A 314 -15.30 -0.96 16.58
CA ARG A 314 -16.34 0.09 16.51
C ARG A 314 -17.25 0.14 17.74
N PHE A 315 -16.76 -0.36 18.88
CA PHE A 315 -17.49 -0.35 20.15
C PHE A 315 -17.92 1.07 20.58
N ARG A 316 -19.01 1.15 21.35
CA ARG A 316 -19.51 2.39 21.94
C ARG A 316 -19.27 2.36 23.44
N MET A 317 -18.55 3.35 23.97
CA MET A 317 -18.25 3.41 25.42
C MET A 317 -19.52 3.46 26.28
N ALA A 318 -20.56 4.18 25.84
CA ALA A 318 -21.80 4.36 26.59
C ALA A 318 -22.68 3.10 26.70
N THR A 319 -22.38 2.03 25.97
CA THR A 319 -23.13 0.76 26.04
C THR A 319 -22.45 -0.31 26.90
N ILE A 320 -21.27 0.00 27.47
CA ILE A 320 -20.51 -0.94 28.30
C ILE A 320 -20.70 -0.56 29.76
N ASP A 321 -21.21 -1.48 30.58
CA ASP A 321 -21.38 -1.27 32.02
C ASP A 321 -20.04 -1.38 32.79
N GLN A 322 -20.04 -1.06 34.08
CA GLN A 322 -18.82 -1.02 34.88
C GLN A 322 -18.16 -2.39 35.12
N ARG A 323 -18.93 -3.49 35.12
CA ARG A 323 -18.41 -4.87 35.24
C ARG A 323 -17.78 -5.30 33.92
N GLU A 324 -18.45 -5.08 32.80
CA GLU A 324 -17.89 -5.39 31.49
C GLU A 324 -16.69 -4.47 31.15
N TRP A 325 -16.67 -3.22 31.61
CA TRP A 325 -15.50 -2.33 31.48
C TRP A 325 -14.29 -2.81 32.31
N SER A 326 -14.53 -3.44 33.47
CA SER A 326 -13.51 -4.14 34.27
C SER A 326 -12.95 -5.36 33.52
N ALA A 327 -13.82 -6.15 32.88
CA ALA A 327 -13.40 -7.28 32.05
C ALA A 327 -12.58 -6.82 30.81
N CYS A 328 -13.01 -5.75 30.14
CA CYS A 328 -12.25 -5.10 29.07
C CYS A 328 -10.86 -4.65 29.55
N ALA A 329 -10.78 -3.93 30.66
CA ALA A 329 -9.52 -3.48 31.25
C ALA A 329 -8.56 -4.64 31.54
N GLY A 330 -9.06 -5.75 32.10
CA GLY A 330 -8.29 -6.96 32.34
C GLY A 330 -7.78 -7.61 31.05
N THR A 331 -8.66 -7.86 30.06
CA THR A 331 -8.28 -8.44 28.76
C THR A 331 -7.22 -7.60 28.04
N GLY A 332 -7.37 -6.27 28.03
CA GLY A 332 -6.38 -5.39 27.42
C GLY A 332 -5.04 -5.37 28.15
N TYR A 333 -5.04 -5.47 29.49
CA TYR A 333 -3.79 -5.67 30.23
C TYR A 333 -3.10 -6.99 29.87
N ASP A 334 -3.84 -8.10 29.81
CA ASP A 334 -3.25 -9.41 29.51
C ASP A 334 -2.64 -9.49 28.11
N LEU A 335 -3.19 -8.77 27.14
CA LEU A 335 -2.61 -8.60 25.80
C LEU A 335 -1.33 -7.74 25.80
N LEU A 336 -1.26 -6.72 26.66
CA LEU A 336 -0.19 -5.71 26.64
C LEU A 336 0.93 -5.95 27.66
N ARG A 337 0.74 -6.84 28.65
CA ARG A 337 1.75 -7.13 29.69
C ARG A 337 3.04 -7.71 29.11
N GLY A 338 2.97 -8.39 27.96
CA GLY A 338 4.12 -8.92 27.22
C GLY A 338 4.96 -7.83 26.52
N GLY A 339 4.49 -6.58 26.53
CA GLY A 339 5.16 -5.42 25.95
C GLY A 339 4.64 -5.04 24.56
N GLU A 340 5.40 -4.20 23.86
CA GLU A 340 5.05 -3.61 22.57
C GLU A 340 4.62 -4.63 21.51
N ILE A 341 5.19 -5.83 21.56
CA ILE A 341 4.90 -6.93 20.63
C ILE A 341 3.39 -7.24 20.61
N GLY A 342 2.74 -7.36 21.78
CA GLY A 342 1.31 -7.67 21.86
C GLY A 342 0.42 -6.57 21.27
N LEU A 343 0.85 -5.29 21.38
CA LEU A 343 0.17 -4.19 20.68
C LEU A 343 0.35 -4.32 19.15
N ARG A 344 1.58 -4.60 18.67
CA ARG A 344 1.86 -4.77 17.24
C ARG A 344 1.11 -5.94 16.63
N GLU A 345 1.02 -7.07 17.31
CA GLU A 345 0.27 -8.27 16.88
C GLU A 345 -1.24 -8.00 16.78
N LEU A 346 -1.83 -7.30 17.76
CA LEU A 346 -3.23 -6.90 17.69
C LEU A 346 -3.49 -5.93 16.53
N LEU A 347 -2.63 -4.94 16.32
CA LEU A 347 -2.73 -4.01 15.20
C LEU A 347 -2.59 -4.72 13.85
N ALA A 348 -1.64 -5.66 13.70
CA ALA A 348 -1.48 -6.50 12.52
C ALA A 348 -2.70 -7.39 12.25
N THR A 349 -3.33 -7.90 13.31
CA THR A 349 -4.57 -8.70 13.20
C THR A 349 -5.75 -7.84 12.72
N GLN A 350 -5.91 -6.61 13.23
CA GLN A 350 -6.93 -5.68 12.72
C GLN A 350 -6.66 -5.26 11.27
N LEU A 351 -5.39 -5.15 10.87
CA LEU A 351 -4.98 -4.86 9.49
C LEU A 351 -5.36 -5.95 8.49
N GLN A 352 -5.60 -7.21 8.90
CA GLN A 352 -6.09 -8.25 7.96
C GLN A 352 -7.39 -7.86 7.25
N ARG A 353 -8.22 -7.01 7.89
CA ARG A 353 -9.43 -6.43 7.29
C ARG A 353 -9.16 -5.55 6.07
N PHE A 354 -7.94 -5.00 5.94
CA PHE A 354 -7.49 -4.29 4.73
C PHE A 354 -7.62 -5.20 3.52
N HIS A 355 -7.06 -6.41 3.56
CA HIS A 355 -6.97 -7.30 2.39
C HIS A 355 -8.33 -7.76 1.84
N HIS A 356 -9.38 -7.74 2.67
CA HIS A 356 -10.73 -8.19 2.29
C HIS A 356 -11.73 -7.06 2.00
N GLY A 357 -11.38 -5.79 2.25
CA GLY A 357 -12.28 -4.64 2.05
C GLY A 357 -12.19 -3.99 0.67
N LYS A 358 -13.26 -3.28 0.25
CA LYS A 358 -13.27 -2.47 -0.98
C LYS A 358 -12.91 -1.00 -0.70
N GLY A 359 -12.10 -0.39 -1.58
CA GLY A 359 -11.67 1.02 -1.50
C GLY A 359 -10.55 1.29 -0.49
N PRO A 360 -9.88 2.47 -0.57
CA PRO A 360 -8.80 2.85 0.36
C PRO A 360 -9.37 3.04 1.78
N PRO A 361 -8.97 2.23 2.77
CA PRO A 361 -9.55 2.28 4.10
C PRO A 361 -8.78 3.29 4.96
N GLY A 362 -9.41 4.40 5.30
CA GLY A 362 -8.85 5.35 6.28
C GLY A 362 -8.64 4.69 7.66
N GLY A 363 -7.81 5.29 8.52
CA GLY A 363 -7.44 4.70 9.82
C GLY A 363 -8.62 4.29 10.71
N ARG A 364 -9.73 5.05 10.66
CA ARG A 364 -11.02 4.73 11.28
C ARG A 364 -11.61 3.39 10.81
N ALA A 365 -11.43 3.01 9.54
CA ALA A 365 -11.97 1.76 9.02
C ALA A 365 -11.18 0.53 9.52
N LEU A 366 -9.86 0.69 9.72
CA LEU A 366 -8.93 -0.36 10.13
C LEU A 366 -8.91 -0.54 11.66
N PHE A 367 -8.54 0.52 12.38
CA PHE A 367 -8.30 0.51 13.83
C PHE A 367 -9.46 1.07 14.65
N GLY A 368 -10.48 1.62 13.99
CA GLY A 368 -11.72 2.06 14.62
C GLY A 368 -11.51 3.06 15.75
N ARG A 369 -12.09 2.76 16.90
CA ARG A 369 -12.21 3.64 18.06
C ARG A 369 -10.87 3.98 18.71
N ILE A 370 -9.85 3.11 18.59
CA ILE A 370 -8.49 3.41 19.07
C ILE A 370 -7.87 4.52 18.21
N TYR A 371 -8.02 4.43 16.88
CA TYR A 371 -7.56 5.50 15.97
C TYR A 371 -8.36 6.78 16.15
N GLU A 372 -9.70 6.73 16.25
CA GLU A 372 -10.52 7.94 16.50
C GLU A 372 -10.04 8.69 17.75
N TRP A 373 -9.87 7.96 18.85
CA TRP A 373 -9.43 8.51 20.13
C TRP A 373 -8.06 9.18 20.04
N LEU A 374 -7.06 8.50 19.46
CA LEU A 374 -5.72 9.07 19.32
C LEU A 374 -5.69 10.19 18.28
N ALA A 375 -6.22 9.99 17.09
CA ALA A 375 -6.14 10.95 15.98
C ALA A 375 -6.92 12.25 16.21
N HIS A 376 -8.02 12.23 16.99
CA HIS A 376 -9.00 13.33 17.00
C HIS A 376 -9.52 13.75 18.39
N GLU A 377 -9.30 12.97 19.45
CA GLU A 377 -9.89 13.26 20.78
C GLU A 377 -8.88 13.64 21.85
N THR A 378 -7.58 13.58 21.54
CA THR A 378 -6.52 13.97 22.46
C THR A 378 -5.30 14.47 21.68
N ASP A 379 -4.67 15.54 22.18
CA ASP A 379 -3.39 16.07 21.72
C ASP A 379 -2.27 15.82 22.75
N ASP A 380 -2.52 14.94 23.73
CA ASP A 380 -1.64 14.68 24.86
C ASP A 380 -0.39 13.90 24.41
N GLU A 381 0.78 14.52 24.57
CA GLU A 381 2.10 14.00 24.21
C GLU A 381 2.43 12.67 24.89
N GLY A 382 1.81 12.36 26.05
CA GLY A 382 1.96 11.07 26.72
C GLY A 382 1.58 9.87 25.84
N TYR A 383 0.75 10.09 24.81
CA TYR A 383 0.35 9.04 23.86
C TYR A 383 1.22 8.99 22.59
N GLU A 384 2.19 9.88 22.38
CA GLU A 384 3.06 9.83 21.18
C GLU A 384 3.82 8.50 21.02
N PRO A 385 4.33 7.82 22.07
CA PRO A 385 4.89 6.47 21.92
C PRO A 385 3.91 5.48 21.28
N ILE A 386 2.61 5.56 21.63
CA ILE A 386 1.56 4.70 21.09
C ILE A 386 1.19 5.10 19.66
N ARG A 387 1.11 6.41 19.37
CA ARG A 387 0.91 6.93 18.00
C ARG A 387 2.01 6.45 17.09
N LYS A 388 3.28 6.54 17.52
CA LYS A 388 4.44 6.06 16.78
C LYS A 388 4.34 4.57 16.48
N ILE A 389 4.03 3.71 17.47
CA ILE A 389 3.88 2.27 17.24
C ILE A 389 2.78 1.98 16.20
N MET A 390 1.62 2.65 16.31
CA MET A 390 0.54 2.51 15.33
C MET A 390 0.92 3.03 13.94
N ARG A 391 1.66 4.14 13.86
CA ARG A 391 2.19 4.74 12.62
C ARG A 391 3.21 3.81 11.96
N ASP A 392 4.16 3.27 12.71
CA ASP A 392 5.18 2.32 12.24
C ASP A 392 4.53 1.04 11.68
N VAL A 393 3.54 0.48 12.39
CA VAL A 393 2.78 -0.70 11.93
C VAL A 393 1.97 -0.38 10.69
N ALA A 394 1.35 0.80 10.61
CA ALA A 394 0.61 1.26 9.43
C ALA A 394 1.54 1.41 8.21
N ILE A 395 2.63 2.18 8.32
CA ILE A 395 3.60 2.39 7.22
C ILE A 395 4.20 1.07 6.72
N SER A 396 4.40 0.08 7.61
CA SER A 396 4.96 -1.22 7.25
C SER A 396 3.99 -2.19 6.58
N ASN A 397 2.68 -1.89 6.54
CA ASN A 397 1.63 -2.79 6.02
C ASN A 397 0.64 -2.12 5.05
N LEU A 398 0.68 -0.79 4.93
CA LEU A 398 -0.20 0.02 4.11
C LEU A 398 0.62 0.82 3.09
N PRO A 399 0.06 1.16 1.91
CA PRO A 399 0.74 1.92 0.86
C PRO A 399 0.78 3.44 1.17
N LEU A 400 1.13 3.81 2.40
CA LEU A 400 1.31 5.19 2.86
C LEU A 400 2.67 5.74 2.38
N GLY A 401 2.81 7.05 2.27
CA GLY A 401 4.09 7.70 1.99
C GLY A 401 4.10 9.20 2.23
N PRO A 402 5.14 9.91 1.73
CA PRO A 402 5.33 11.33 1.96
C PRO A 402 4.10 12.16 1.59
N GLY A 403 3.61 12.96 2.54
CA GLY A 403 2.43 13.80 2.40
C GLY A 403 1.13 13.18 2.95
N ASP A 404 1.11 11.88 3.25
CA ASP A 404 -0.01 11.28 3.99
C ASP A 404 0.06 11.66 5.48
N GLU A 405 -1.11 11.94 6.08
CA GLU A 405 -1.24 12.19 7.52
C GLU A 405 -1.87 10.97 8.20
N PHE A 406 -1.09 10.27 9.03
CA PHE A 406 -1.54 9.09 9.77
C PHE A 406 -1.01 9.11 11.20
N LEU A 407 -1.87 9.57 12.13
CA LEU A 407 -1.49 9.84 13.53
C LEU A 407 -0.27 10.78 13.66
N GLY A 408 -0.05 11.66 12.68
CA GLY A 408 1.16 12.45 12.47
C GLY A 408 1.67 12.34 11.01
N PRO A 409 2.67 13.13 10.60
CA PRO A 409 3.17 13.13 9.22
C PRO A 409 3.88 11.81 8.89
N VAL A 410 3.57 11.24 7.73
CA VAL A 410 4.34 10.12 7.15
C VAL A 410 5.51 10.70 6.35
N THR A 411 6.74 10.32 6.72
CA THR A 411 7.98 10.84 6.11
C THR A 411 8.60 9.90 5.08
N GLU A 412 8.22 8.62 5.08
CA GLU A 412 8.81 7.57 4.23
C GLU A 412 7.73 6.63 3.70
N ARG A 413 7.98 6.03 2.54
CA ARG A 413 7.14 5.01 1.92
C ARG A 413 7.88 3.67 1.97
N ARG A 414 7.28 2.65 2.59
CA ARG A 414 7.85 1.28 2.64
C ARG A 414 7.18 0.32 1.66
N LEU A 415 5.90 0.56 1.37
CA LEU A 415 5.11 -0.23 0.44
C LEU A 415 4.46 0.67 -0.60
N HIS A 416 4.42 0.18 -1.84
CA HIS A 416 3.60 0.73 -2.90
C HIS A 416 2.42 -0.18 -3.18
N SER A 417 1.24 0.40 -3.37
CA SER A 417 0.18 -0.27 -4.11
C SER A 417 0.33 0.05 -5.59
N VAL A 418 -0.26 -0.77 -6.46
CA VAL A 418 -0.32 -0.44 -7.91
C VAL A 418 -1.00 0.92 -8.14
N TRP A 419 -1.92 1.33 -7.27
CA TRP A 419 -2.53 2.67 -7.33
C TRP A 419 -1.57 3.79 -6.88
N SER A 420 -0.89 3.66 -5.74
CA SER A 420 0.02 4.72 -5.26
C SER A 420 1.24 4.89 -6.17
N ALA A 421 1.77 3.78 -6.71
CA ALA A 421 2.83 3.82 -7.72
C ALA A 421 2.36 4.38 -9.07
N SER A 422 1.12 4.08 -9.49
CA SER A 422 0.51 4.69 -10.68
C SER A 422 0.43 6.22 -10.55
N ALA A 423 0.03 6.72 -9.37
CA ALA A 423 -0.05 8.15 -9.08
C ALA A 423 1.32 8.83 -9.01
N GLU A 424 2.32 8.19 -8.39
CA GLU A 424 3.66 8.75 -8.22
C GLU A 424 4.49 8.74 -9.53
N PHE A 425 4.52 7.61 -10.24
CA PHE A 425 5.33 7.46 -11.46
C PHE A 425 4.61 7.89 -12.74
N GLY A 426 3.38 8.40 -12.65
CA GLY A 426 2.58 8.85 -13.80
C GLY A 426 2.17 7.73 -14.76
N MET A 427 2.18 6.47 -14.29
CA MET A 427 1.88 5.29 -15.11
C MET A 427 0.41 4.91 -15.05
N HIS A 428 -0.17 4.39 -16.13
CA HIS A 428 -1.56 3.92 -16.11
C HIS A 428 -1.73 2.64 -15.26
N VAL A 429 -2.60 2.66 -14.25
CA VAL A 429 -2.87 1.58 -13.27
C VAL A 429 -2.89 0.17 -13.89
N LYS A 430 -3.69 -0.06 -14.94
CA LYS A 430 -3.81 -1.40 -15.58
C LYS A 430 -2.52 -1.87 -16.26
N ARG A 431 -1.60 -0.96 -16.62
CA ARG A 431 -0.30 -1.33 -17.20
C ARG A 431 0.62 -1.86 -16.10
N LEU A 432 0.73 -1.11 -15.01
CA LEU A 432 1.55 -1.51 -13.86
C LEU A 432 1.04 -2.80 -13.21
N GLN A 433 -0.28 -2.98 -13.10
CA GLN A 433 -0.90 -4.23 -12.62
C GLN A 433 -0.44 -5.46 -13.43
N LYS A 434 -0.42 -5.36 -14.77
CA LYS A 434 0.01 -6.48 -15.62
C LYS A 434 1.51 -6.74 -15.55
N LEU A 435 2.33 -5.70 -15.40
CA LEU A 435 3.78 -5.83 -15.25
C LEU A 435 4.14 -6.54 -13.92
N VAL A 436 3.46 -6.19 -12.83
CA VAL A 436 3.62 -6.85 -11.53
C VAL A 436 3.30 -8.34 -11.60
N VAL A 437 2.26 -8.74 -12.32
CA VAL A 437 1.87 -10.15 -12.50
C VAL A 437 2.83 -10.87 -13.45
N ASN A 438 3.14 -10.29 -14.62
CA ASN A 438 4.06 -10.92 -15.59
C ASN A 438 5.52 -10.99 -15.13
N GLY A 439 5.90 -10.26 -14.07
CA GLY A 439 7.21 -10.36 -13.42
C GLY A 439 7.28 -11.42 -12.31
N ASP A 440 6.24 -12.25 -12.14
CA ASP A 440 6.07 -13.23 -11.06
C ASP A 440 6.22 -12.66 -9.63
N LEU A 441 6.14 -11.33 -9.47
CA LEU A 441 6.24 -10.65 -8.17
C LEU A 441 5.00 -10.86 -7.30
N VAL A 442 3.87 -11.20 -7.93
CA VAL A 442 2.57 -11.43 -7.29
C VAL A 442 1.83 -12.55 -8.06
N PRO A 443 1.16 -13.51 -7.38
CA PRO A 443 0.41 -14.59 -8.05
C PRO A 443 -0.68 -14.10 -9.01
N VAL A 444 -0.94 -14.86 -10.08
CA VAL A 444 -1.98 -14.56 -11.10
C VAL A 444 -3.35 -14.29 -10.49
N GLU A 445 -3.73 -15.03 -9.44
CA GLU A 445 -5.01 -14.90 -8.75
C GLU A 445 -5.25 -13.48 -8.23
N ASP A 446 -4.18 -12.78 -7.85
CA ASP A 446 -4.24 -11.43 -7.31
C ASP A 446 -4.40 -10.36 -8.39
N HIS A 447 -4.29 -10.69 -9.68
CA HIS A 447 -4.76 -9.83 -10.77
C HIS A 447 -6.27 -9.52 -10.63
N ALA A 448 -7.05 -10.39 -9.98
CA ALA A 448 -8.47 -10.15 -9.71
C ALA A 448 -8.72 -9.20 -8.52
N ARG A 449 -7.70 -8.87 -7.71
CA ARG A 449 -7.83 -7.92 -6.60
C ARG A 449 -7.88 -6.47 -7.12
N THR A 450 -8.43 -5.58 -6.29
CA THR A 450 -8.39 -4.14 -6.54
C THR A 450 -6.94 -3.63 -6.49
N PRO A 451 -6.50 -2.73 -7.39
CA PRO A 451 -5.12 -2.26 -7.47
C PRO A 451 -4.53 -1.71 -6.15
N ASP A 452 -5.37 -1.15 -5.28
CA ASP A 452 -4.99 -0.67 -3.94
C ASP A 452 -4.49 -1.76 -2.97
N ARG A 453 -4.71 -3.04 -3.31
CA ARG A 453 -4.40 -4.22 -2.47
C ARG A 453 -3.22 -5.04 -2.98
N ILE A 454 -2.75 -4.76 -4.20
CA ILE A 454 -1.56 -5.38 -4.77
C ILE A 454 -0.38 -4.56 -4.24
N LEU A 455 0.18 -5.00 -3.12
CA LEU A 455 1.26 -4.32 -2.41
C LEU A 455 2.61 -4.96 -2.73
N LEU A 456 3.62 -4.12 -2.99
CA LEU A 456 5.02 -4.53 -3.11
C LEU A 456 5.91 -3.63 -2.24
N PRO A 457 7.08 -4.10 -1.79
CA PRO A 457 8.17 -3.26 -1.30
C PRO A 457 8.43 -2.08 -2.25
N ALA A 458 8.63 -0.89 -1.68
CA ALA A 458 8.75 0.34 -2.45
C ALA A 458 9.90 0.25 -3.48
N ASP A 459 11.06 -0.27 -3.07
CA ASP A 459 12.25 -0.45 -3.90
C ASP A 459 12.01 -1.36 -5.13
N ILE A 460 11.22 -2.43 -4.97
CA ILE A 460 10.86 -3.35 -6.06
C ILE A 460 9.92 -2.64 -7.05
N MET A 461 8.91 -1.92 -6.54
CA MET A 461 7.95 -1.21 -7.38
C MET A 461 8.60 -0.02 -8.11
N GLU A 462 9.49 0.71 -7.44
CA GLU A 462 10.28 1.80 -8.02
C GLU A 462 11.11 1.31 -9.21
N ARG A 463 11.89 0.23 -9.03
CA ARG A 463 12.68 -0.37 -10.13
C ARG A 463 11.78 -0.77 -11.30
N LEU A 464 10.70 -1.51 -11.02
CA LEU A 464 9.73 -1.93 -12.05
C LEU A 464 9.10 -0.74 -12.78
N ALA A 465 8.78 0.35 -12.07
CA ALA A 465 8.18 1.54 -12.66
C ALA A 465 9.17 2.34 -13.52
N VAL A 466 10.44 2.42 -13.09
CA VAL A 466 11.52 3.07 -13.87
C VAL A 466 11.81 2.27 -15.15
N GLU A 467 12.06 0.96 -15.04
CA GLU A 467 12.27 0.07 -16.19
C GLU A 467 11.09 0.14 -17.17
N ALA A 468 9.87 0.10 -16.65
CA ALA A 468 8.67 0.23 -17.48
C ALA A 468 8.52 1.60 -18.13
N ARG A 469 8.95 2.70 -17.48
CA ARG A 469 8.93 4.04 -18.07
C ARG A 469 9.97 4.19 -19.18
N GLU A 470 11.14 3.58 -19.04
CA GLU A 470 12.23 3.60 -20.02
C GLU A 470 12.03 2.62 -21.18
N SER A 471 11.15 1.63 -21.02
CA SER A 471 10.77 0.71 -22.09
C SER A 471 10.02 1.43 -23.23
N LEU A 472 10.49 1.26 -24.46
CA LEU A 472 9.92 1.77 -25.71
C LEU A 472 8.84 0.83 -26.25
N ASP A 473 7.84 1.38 -26.96
CA ASP A 473 6.82 0.62 -27.66
C ASP A 473 7.32 0.05 -29.00
N ILE A 474 6.46 -0.68 -29.72
CA ILE A 474 6.82 -1.32 -31.00
C ILE A 474 7.22 -0.27 -32.06
N HIS A 475 6.54 0.87 -32.12
CA HIS A 475 6.81 1.93 -33.09
C HIS A 475 8.02 2.79 -32.68
N GLU A 476 8.14 3.11 -31.39
CA GLU A 476 9.32 3.75 -30.82
C GLU A 476 10.59 2.91 -31.09
N ALA A 477 10.52 1.60 -30.87
CA ALA A 477 11.62 0.67 -31.15
C ALA A 477 11.91 0.52 -32.67
N GLN A 478 10.89 0.51 -33.53
CA GLN A 478 11.07 0.54 -35.00
C GLN A 478 11.84 1.78 -35.44
N ASN A 479 11.45 2.95 -34.96
CA ASN A 479 12.07 4.22 -35.29
C ASN A 479 13.51 4.31 -34.76
N HIS A 480 13.75 3.82 -33.53
CA HIS A 480 15.07 3.77 -32.91
C HIS A 480 16.04 2.83 -33.63
N LEU A 481 15.57 1.67 -34.08
CA LEU A 481 16.37 0.69 -34.83
C LEU A 481 16.42 0.92 -36.33
N GLY A 482 15.60 1.81 -36.89
CA GLY A 482 15.48 2.03 -38.35
C GLY A 482 14.91 0.84 -39.12
N ILE A 483 14.08 -0.01 -38.50
CA ILE A 483 13.55 -1.25 -39.11
C ILE A 483 12.02 -1.30 -39.15
N ASN A 484 11.47 -2.06 -40.09
CA ASN A 484 10.03 -2.27 -40.21
C ASN A 484 9.51 -3.37 -39.27
N GLU A 485 8.18 -3.43 -39.10
CA GLU A 485 7.50 -4.37 -38.21
C GLU A 485 7.85 -5.85 -38.47
N ARG A 486 8.00 -6.25 -39.75
CA ARG A 486 8.33 -7.64 -40.12
C ARG A 486 9.75 -7.99 -39.73
N GLN A 487 10.68 -7.06 -39.87
CA GLN A 487 12.08 -7.22 -39.44
C GLN A 487 12.16 -7.33 -37.92
N LEU A 488 11.51 -6.42 -37.17
CA LEU A 488 11.49 -6.46 -35.71
C LEU A 488 10.86 -7.77 -35.19
N ALA A 489 9.74 -8.21 -35.77
CA ALA A 489 9.11 -9.48 -35.43
C ALA A 489 10.00 -10.70 -35.74
N ALA A 490 10.82 -10.64 -36.79
CA ALA A 490 11.76 -11.70 -37.14
C ALA A 490 12.95 -11.78 -36.15
N LEU A 491 13.52 -10.65 -35.74
CA LEU A 491 14.57 -10.58 -34.71
C LEU A 491 14.07 -11.14 -33.37
N VAL A 492 12.85 -10.77 -32.96
CA VAL A 492 12.21 -11.32 -31.75
C VAL A 492 11.97 -12.82 -31.86
N LYS A 493 11.47 -13.31 -33.02
CA LYS A 493 11.23 -14.74 -33.24
C LYS A 493 12.51 -15.59 -33.19
N ARG A 494 13.67 -15.03 -33.51
CA ARG A 494 14.98 -15.69 -33.37
C ARG A 494 15.61 -15.54 -31.98
N GLY A 495 15.03 -14.75 -31.08
CA GLY A 495 15.62 -14.47 -29.77
C GLY A 495 16.80 -13.48 -29.80
N ILE A 496 17.03 -12.79 -30.92
CA ILE A 496 18.08 -11.75 -31.05
C ILE A 496 17.70 -10.50 -30.24
N LEU A 497 16.40 -10.20 -30.16
CA LEU A 497 15.84 -9.16 -29.29
C LEU A 497 14.77 -9.78 -28.39
N THR A 498 14.94 -9.69 -27.08
CA THR A 498 13.96 -10.15 -26.09
C THR A 498 13.04 -9.01 -25.66
N PRO A 499 11.72 -9.10 -25.88
CA PRO A 499 10.78 -8.08 -25.43
C PRO A 499 10.61 -8.12 -23.91
N HIS A 500 10.69 -6.96 -23.27
CA HIS A 500 10.48 -6.80 -21.84
C HIS A 500 8.97 -6.74 -21.52
N GLY A 501 8.56 -7.36 -20.40
CA GLY A 501 7.15 -7.52 -20.01
C GLY A 501 6.45 -8.78 -20.57
N GLY A 502 7.19 -9.68 -21.22
CA GLY A 502 6.77 -11.02 -21.61
C GLY A 502 6.44 -11.20 -23.09
N ASN A 503 6.74 -12.39 -23.63
CA ASN A 503 6.24 -12.81 -24.93
C ASN A 503 4.73 -12.96 -24.87
N CYS A 504 4.02 -12.43 -25.87
CA CYS A 504 2.56 -12.55 -26.00
C CYS A 504 2.03 -14.00 -26.19
N PHE A 505 2.90 -15.01 -26.16
CA PHE A 505 2.58 -16.44 -26.19
C PHE A 505 2.83 -17.15 -24.85
N ASP A 506 3.75 -16.64 -24.01
CA ASP A 506 4.16 -17.27 -22.74
C ASP A 506 3.73 -16.46 -21.50
N ALA A 507 3.36 -15.19 -21.68
CA ALA A 507 2.92 -14.32 -20.59
C ALA A 507 1.54 -14.72 -20.05
N GLN A 508 1.42 -14.83 -18.73
CA GLN A 508 0.17 -15.17 -18.03
C GLN A 508 -0.96 -14.15 -18.32
N VAL A 509 -0.62 -12.88 -18.56
CA VAL A 509 -1.57 -11.84 -19.01
C VAL A 509 -1.04 -11.13 -20.27
N PRO A 510 -1.84 -10.94 -21.33
CA PRO A 510 -1.39 -10.28 -22.55
C PRO A 510 -1.03 -8.81 -22.31
N VAL A 511 0.25 -8.49 -22.54
CA VAL A 511 0.86 -7.15 -22.52
C VAL A 511 1.39 -6.85 -23.93
N TYR A 512 1.35 -5.58 -24.35
CA TYR A 512 1.97 -5.15 -25.60
C TYR A 512 3.50 -5.24 -25.46
N ARG A 513 4.19 -5.83 -26.45
CA ARG A 513 5.64 -5.94 -26.46
C ARG A 513 6.29 -4.57 -26.28
N ARG A 514 7.27 -4.48 -25.39
CA ARG A 514 8.14 -3.31 -25.23
C ARG A 514 9.60 -3.74 -25.21
N PHE A 515 10.49 -2.78 -25.42
CA PHE A 515 11.94 -3.01 -25.49
C PHE A 515 12.64 -2.00 -24.60
N ILE A 516 13.58 -2.43 -23.76
CA ILE A 516 14.37 -1.47 -22.98
C ILE A 516 15.33 -0.76 -23.95
N ARG A 517 15.42 0.57 -23.82
CA ARG A 517 16.29 1.38 -24.69
C ARG A 517 17.76 0.91 -24.65
N SER A 518 18.28 0.56 -23.48
CA SER A 518 19.64 0.02 -23.31
C SER A 518 19.90 -1.22 -24.15
N ASP A 519 18.91 -2.12 -24.28
CA ASP A 519 19.07 -3.38 -25.01
C ASP A 519 19.09 -3.13 -26.52
N LEU A 520 18.32 -2.14 -26.98
CA LEU A 520 18.36 -1.68 -28.37
C LEU A 520 19.68 -0.97 -28.67
N ASP A 521 20.16 -0.10 -27.77
CA ASP A 521 21.45 0.59 -27.90
C ASP A 521 22.62 -0.41 -27.87
N ALA A 522 22.55 -1.45 -27.03
CA ALA A 522 23.54 -2.54 -26.98
C ALA A 522 23.52 -3.40 -28.27
N PHE A 523 22.35 -3.66 -28.85
CA PHE A 523 22.23 -4.32 -30.14
C PHE A 523 22.79 -3.47 -31.30
N LEU A 524 22.55 -2.15 -31.29
CA LEU A 524 23.17 -1.26 -32.27
C LEU A 524 24.69 -1.18 -32.08
N GLY A 525 25.16 -1.15 -30.83
CA GLY A 525 26.58 -1.20 -30.48
C GLY A 525 27.26 -2.50 -30.92
N SER A 526 26.59 -3.65 -30.82
CA SER A 526 27.14 -4.94 -31.30
C SER A 526 27.23 -5.00 -32.83
N LEU A 527 26.31 -4.34 -33.56
CA LEU A 527 26.44 -4.16 -35.01
C LEU A 527 27.56 -3.18 -35.38
N GLN A 528 27.76 -2.10 -34.63
CA GLN A 528 28.86 -1.15 -34.83
C GLN A 528 30.23 -1.76 -34.54
N ALA A 529 30.34 -2.68 -33.57
CA ALA A 529 31.59 -3.33 -33.21
C ALA A 529 32.16 -4.27 -34.30
N VAL A 530 31.34 -4.68 -35.28
CA VAL A 530 31.76 -5.53 -36.41
C VAL A 530 32.11 -4.71 -37.67
N VAL A 531 32.09 -3.37 -37.59
CA VAL A 531 32.47 -2.50 -38.71
C VAL A 531 33.98 -2.61 -38.98
N THR A 532 34.34 -3.02 -40.20
CA THR A 532 35.73 -3.28 -40.62
C THR A 532 36.25 -2.33 -41.70
N CYS A 533 35.37 -1.57 -42.37
CA CYS A 533 35.74 -0.68 -43.47
C CYS A 533 34.86 0.57 -43.56
N ASP A 534 35.37 1.59 -44.24
CA ASP A 534 34.61 2.79 -44.61
C ASP A 534 33.58 2.48 -45.72
N ASP A 535 32.56 3.33 -45.87
CA ASP A 535 31.48 3.12 -46.84
C ASP A 535 31.96 3.29 -48.29
N ASP A 536 31.65 2.31 -49.16
CA ASP A 536 31.94 2.32 -50.59
C ASP A 536 30.66 2.00 -51.38
N THR A 537 30.53 2.64 -52.54
CA THR A 537 29.52 2.46 -53.59
C THR A 537 29.22 1.00 -53.99
N ARG A 538 30.10 0.05 -53.64
CA ARG A 538 29.94 -1.40 -53.88
C ARG A 538 29.09 -2.09 -52.82
N LEU A 539 29.02 -1.53 -51.62
CA LEU A 539 28.31 -2.11 -50.49
C LEU A 539 26.80 -1.85 -50.60
N SER A 540 26.00 -2.71 -49.99
CA SER A 540 24.54 -2.64 -50.06
C SER A 540 23.89 -2.77 -48.68
N ASP A 541 22.73 -2.13 -48.52
CA ASP A 541 21.84 -2.34 -47.38
C ASP A 541 21.45 -3.83 -47.23
N ILE A 542 21.36 -4.30 -45.98
CA ILE A 542 20.84 -5.63 -45.61
C ILE A 542 19.49 -5.91 -46.30
N GLY A 543 18.60 -4.92 -46.38
CA GLY A 543 17.31 -5.02 -47.07
C GLY A 543 17.41 -5.18 -48.59
N ALA A 544 18.47 -4.67 -49.22
CA ALA A 544 18.78 -4.91 -50.64
C ALA A 544 19.41 -6.30 -50.86
N VAL A 545 20.35 -6.70 -50.00
CA VAL A 545 21.00 -8.02 -50.01
C VAL A 545 19.99 -9.15 -49.80
N SER A 546 19.10 -9.02 -48.81
CA SER A 546 17.97 -9.94 -48.54
C SER A 546 17.13 -10.20 -49.80
N ARG A 547 16.79 -9.14 -50.55
CA ARG A 547 16.07 -9.24 -51.82
C ARG A 547 16.90 -9.83 -52.96
N LYS A 548 18.20 -9.51 -53.06
CA LYS A 548 19.11 -10.04 -54.11
C LYS A 548 19.28 -11.57 -53.99
N PHE A 549 19.38 -12.09 -52.77
CA PHE A 549 19.65 -13.51 -52.49
C PHE A 549 18.45 -14.31 -51.97
N ASN A 550 17.28 -13.68 -51.81
CA ASN A 550 16.06 -14.30 -51.28
C ASN A 550 16.29 -14.96 -49.91
N ARG A 551 16.91 -14.19 -48.99
CA ARG A 551 17.22 -14.60 -47.61
C ARG A 551 16.42 -13.79 -46.60
N ALA A 552 16.09 -14.41 -45.48
CA ALA A 552 15.40 -13.75 -44.40
C ALA A 552 16.34 -12.72 -43.73
N PHE A 553 15.80 -11.61 -43.27
CA PHE A 553 16.59 -10.48 -42.74
C PHE A 553 17.40 -10.90 -41.51
N GLU A 554 16.78 -11.68 -40.64
CA GLU A 554 17.35 -12.22 -39.42
C GLU A 554 18.58 -13.12 -39.68
N GLU A 555 18.60 -13.88 -40.78
CA GLU A 555 19.74 -14.75 -41.13
C GLU A 555 20.98 -13.94 -41.56
N ILE A 556 20.78 -12.73 -42.10
CA ILE A 556 21.89 -11.85 -42.50
C ILE A 556 22.41 -11.08 -41.28
N VAL A 557 21.52 -10.63 -40.40
CA VAL A 557 21.91 -10.00 -39.12
C VAL A 557 22.72 -10.98 -38.26
N GLU A 558 22.32 -12.26 -38.21
CA GLU A 558 23.08 -13.32 -37.53
C GLU A 558 24.50 -13.47 -38.10
N LEU A 559 24.67 -13.51 -39.43
CA LEU A 559 26.00 -13.58 -40.09
C LEU A 559 26.88 -12.35 -39.86
N VAL A 560 26.28 -11.17 -39.67
CA VAL A 560 27.03 -9.97 -39.23
C VAL A 560 27.47 -10.14 -37.78
N LEU A 561 26.57 -10.54 -36.88
CA LEU A 561 26.87 -10.68 -35.45
C LEU A 561 27.86 -11.82 -35.14
N THR A 562 27.94 -12.88 -35.95
CA THR A 562 28.97 -13.93 -35.81
C THR A 562 30.35 -13.54 -36.34
N GLY A 563 30.50 -12.37 -36.98
CA GLY A 563 31.78 -11.89 -37.53
C GLY A 563 32.28 -12.71 -38.72
N GLU A 564 31.40 -13.42 -39.43
CA GLU A 564 31.77 -14.29 -40.56
C GLU A 564 32.07 -13.52 -41.86
N LEU A 565 31.73 -12.22 -41.88
CA LEU A 565 31.90 -11.28 -42.98
C LEU A 565 33.11 -10.38 -42.71
N LYS A 566 33.97 -10.21 -43.72
CA LYS A 566 35.19 -9.38 -43.66
C LYS A 566 34.92 -7.93 -44.01
N THR A 567 33.89 -7.65 -44.80
CA THR A 567 33.62 -6.32 -45.36
C THR A 567 32.25 -5.81 -44.90
N VAL A 568 32.24 -5.13 -43.74
CA VAL A 568 31.07 -4.48 -43.15
C VAL A 568 31.40 -2.99 -42.91
N ALA A 569 30.55 -2.10 -43.41
CA ALA A 569 30.66 -0.65 -43.20
C ALA A 569 29.40 -0.08 -42.53
N TRP A 570 29.51 1.14 -42.02
CA TRP A 570 28.42 1.88 -41.38
C TRP A 570 28.18 3.22 -42.09
N ALA A 571 27.03 3.37 -42.74
CA ALA A 571 26.65 4.60 -43.42
C ALA A 571 26.15 5.66 -42.44
N VAL A 572 26.84 6.80 -42.36
CA VAL A 572 26.52 7.91 -41.44
C VAL A 572 25.14 8.51 -41.69
N ASP A 573 24.65 8.47 -42.94
CA ASP A 573 23.38 9.09 -43.36
C ASP A 573 22.12 8.29 -43.00
N ASN A 574 22.24 7.13 -42.33
CA ASN A 574 21.13 6.25 -42.03
C ASN A 574 21.05 5.89 -40.53
N ILE A 575 19.85 5.54 -40.06
CA ILE A 575 19.56 5.28 -38.65
C ILE A 575 19.52 3.78 -38.39
N GLY A 576 20.20 3.35 -37.33
CA GLY A 576 20.11 1.98 -36.78
C GLY A 576 20.58 0.89 -37.75
N ALA A 577 19.89 -0.25 -37.78
CA ALA A 577 20.30 -1.41 -38.58
C ALA A 577 20.25 -1.16 -40.10
N ALA A 578 19.55 -0.13 -40.57
CA ALA A 578 19.56 0.31 -41.97
C ALA A 578 20.86 1.07 -42.36
N ALA A 579 21.70 1.43 -41.39
CA ALA A 579 23.02 2.01 -41.61
C ALA A 579 24.07 0.95 -41.99
N VAL A 580 23.84 -0.33 -41.67
CA VAL A 580 24.79 -1.40 -41.99
C VAL A 580 24.87 -1.61 -43.50
N ARG A 581 26.10 -1.71 -44.01
CA ARG A 581 26.45 -1.89 -45.41
C ARG A 581 27.34 -3.12 -45.54
N ILE A 582 27.01 -4.02 -46.46
CA ILE A 582 27.70 -5.31 -46.63
C ILE A 582 28.02 -5.53 -48.11
N ASP A 583 29.18 -6.13 -48.41
CA ASP A 583 29.51 -6.59 -49.76
C ASP A 583 28.58 -7.75 -50.20
N PRO A 584 27.77 -7.56 -51.26
CA PRO A 584 26.94 -8.63 -51.80
C PRO A 584 27.70 -9.85 -52.33
N GLU A 585 28.96 -9.69 -52.75
CA GLU A 585 29.73 -10.78 -53.36
C GLU A 585 30.38 -11.69 -52.31
N GLU A 586 30.78 -11.19 -51.13
CA GLU A 586 31.20 -12.04 -50.00
C GLU A 586 30.06 -12.96 -49.54
N ILE A 587 28.84 -12.43 -49.44
CA ILE A 587 27.64 -13.21 -49.14
C ILE A 587 27.36 -14.26 -50.22
N LYS A 588 27.64 -13.96 -51.49
CA LYS A 588 27.49 -14.91 -52.61
C LYS A 588 28.52 -16.04 -52.51
N GLU A 589 29.79 -15.74 -52.23
CA GLU A 589 30.85 -16.75 -52.06
C GLU A 589 30.55 -17.70 -50.91
N ARG A 590 30.12 -17.18 -49.75
CA ARG A 590 29.77 -18.00 -48.57
C ARG A 590 28.49 -18.82 -48.75
N LEU A 591 27.54 -18.37 -49.58
CA LEU A 591 26.24 -19.02 -49.73
C LEU A 591 26.08 -19.91 -50.97
N LEU A 592 27.05 -19.87 -51.90
CA LEU A 592 27.15 -20.79 -53.03
C LEU A 592 27.36 -22.23 -52.52
N ARG A 593 26.30 -23.03 -52.59
CA ARG A 593 26.45 -24.50 -52.63
C ARG A 593 26.80 -24.91 -54.05
N GLU A 594 27.51 -26.03 -54.19
CA GLU A 594 27.90 -26.63 -55.47
C GLU A 594 26.77 -26.54 -56.49
N GLY A 595 27.08 -25.95 -57.65
CA GLY A 595 26.11 -25.80 -58.72
C GLY A 595 25.68 -27.18 -59.21
N HIS A 596 24.38 -27.37 -59.47
CA HIS A 596 23.97 -28.53 -60.24
C HIS A 596 24.46 -28.39 -61.68
N ASP A 597 25.13 -29.41 -62.21
CA ASP A 597 25.61 -29.47 -63.61
C ASP A 597 24.47 -29.53 -64.67
N CYS A 598 23.26 -29.10 -64.31
CA CYS A 598 22.08 -29.13 -65.18
C CYS A 598 21.88 -27.77 -65.86
N PHE A 599 21.58 -27.80 -67.15
CA PHE A 599 21.43 -26.60 -67.96
C PHE A 599 20.09 -25.90 -67.69
N THR A 600 20.13 -24.56 -67.55
CA THR A 600 18.92 -23.74 -67.54
C THR A 600 18.44 -23.48 -68.97
N PHE A 601 17.18 -23.09 -69.14
CA PHE A 601 16.62 -22.82 -70.47
C PHE A 601 17.38 -21.71 -71.26
N ARG A 602 18.07 -20.78 -70.57
CA ARG A 602 18.94 -19.77 -71.20
C ARG A 602 20.28 -20.33 -71.66
N ASP A 603 20.78 -21.40 -71.02
CA ASP A 603 22.00 -22.08 -71.46
C ASP A 603 21.69 -22.97 -72.68
N LEU A 604 20.51 -23.59 -72.69
CA LEU A 604 19.99 -24.34 -73.84
C LEU A 604 19.82 -23.45 -75.09
N GLU A 605 19.32 -22.22 -74.93
CA GLU A 605 19.17 -21.22 -76.01
C GLU A 605 20.53 -20.80 -76.63
N LYS A 606 21.63 -20.90 -75.88
CA LYS A 606 22.99 -20.68 -76.39
C LYS A 606 23.57 -21.92 -77.10
N MET A 607 23.11 -23.12 -76.75
CA MET A 607 23.67 -24.39 -77.25
C MET A 607 22.93 -24.97 -78.47
N ILE A 608 21.66 -24.60 -78.69
CA ILE A 608 20.92 -24.88 -79.92
C ILE A 608 20.33 -23.55 -80.42
N PRO A 609 20.46 -23.20 -81.72
CA PRO A 609 19.86 -22.01 -82.31
C PRO A 609 18.33 -22.17 -82.47
N VAL A 610 17.63 -22.16 -81.33
CA VAL A 610 16.17 -22.14 -81.19
C VAL A 610 15.80 -21.15 -80.09
N SER A 611 14.70 -20.41 -80.28
CA SER A 611 14.29 -19.40 -79.31
C SER A 611 13.79 -20.02 -78.00
N TYR A 612 13.90 -19.27 -76.91
CA TYR A 612 13.36 -19.64 -75.59
C TYR A 612 11.92 -20.18 -75.63
N ARG A 613 11.05 -19.65 -76.51
CA ARG A 613 9.66 -20.13 -76.69
C ARG A 613 9.59 -21.57 -77.22
N VAL A 614 10.48 -21.94 -78.15
CA VAL A 614 10.57 -23.31 -78.67
C VAL A 614 11.12 -24.25 -77.59
N ILE A 615 12.05 -23.79 -76.76
CA ILE A 615 12.58 -24.58 -75.63
C ILE A 615 11.49 -24.82 -74.56
N GLN A 616 10.66 -23.81 -74.27
CA GLN A 616 9.49 -23.98 -73.41
C GLN A 616 8.48 -24.97 -74.00
N ALA A 617 8.23 -24.92 -75.31
CA ALA A 617 7.36 -25.88 -75.98
C ALA A 617 7.93 -27.30 -75.92
N LEU A 618 9.23 -27.51 -76.22
CA LEU A 618 9.89 -28.83 -76.10
C LEU A 618 9.77 -29.47 -74.71
N VAL A 619 9.73 -28.64 -73.67
CA VAL A 619 9.51 -29.08 -72.28
C VAL A 619 8.03 -29.34 -71.99
N GLY A 620 7.13 -28.48 -72.47
CA GLY A 620 5.67 -28.63 -72.30
C GLY A 620 5.09 -29.83 -73.05
N ASP A 621 5.60 -30.09 -74.25
CA ASP A 621 5.23 -31.22 -75.13
C ASP A 621 5.89 -32.54 -74.67
N GLY A 622 6.73 -32.51 -73.62
CA GLY A 622 7.36 -33.68 -73.01
C GLY A 622 8.61 -34.23 -73.74
N HIS A 623 9.04 -33.62 -74.83
CA HIS A 623 10.20 -34.06 -75.62
C HIS A 623 11.56 -33.88 -74.92
N LEU A 624 11.65 -32.99 -73.93
CA LEU A 624 12.80 -32.86 -73.04
C LEU A 624 12.39 -33.21 -71.60
N ALA A 625 12.86 -34.35 -71.09
CA ALA A 625 12.64 -34.73 -69.70
C ALA A 625 13.35 -33.74 -68.76
N THR A 626 12.55 -33.01 -67.97
CA THR A 626 13.06 -31.99 -67.04
C THR A 626 13.08 -32.49 -65.61
N VAL A 627 13.92 -31.84 -64.80
CA VAL A 627 13.99 -32.08 -63.36
C VAL A 627 13.91 -30.75 -62.64
N SER A 628 13.08 -30.67 -61.60
CA SER A 628 13.08 -29.49 -60.73
C SER A 628 14.33 -29.48 -59.86
N ARG A 629 15.09 -28.38 -59.90
CA ARG A 629 16.28 -28.15 -59.06
C ARG A 629 16.21 -26.78 -58.40
N ARG A 630 16.86 -26.69 -57.25
CA ARG A 630 16.88 -25.48 -56.43
C ARG A 630 18.03 -24.60 -56.90
N SER A 631 17.78 -23.32 -57.23
CA SER A 631 18.81 -22.41 -57.71
C SER A 631 19.99 -22.29 -56.73
N PRO A 632 21.25 -22.42 -57.17
CA PRO A 632 22.41 -22.27 -56.29
C PRO A 632 22.45 -20.87 -55.67
N VAL A 633 22.07 -19.86 -56.47
CA VAL A 633 22.13 -18.43 -56.10
C VAL A 633 20.85 -17.94 -55.42
N LYS A 634 19.67 -18.21 -56.00
CA LYS A 634 18.38 -17.65 -55.50
C LYS A 634 17.56 -18.60 -54.64
N ARG A 635 18.01 -19.86 -54.50
CA ARG A 635 17.33 -20.94 -53.77
C ARG A 635 15.85 -21.18 -54.13
N THR A 636 15.37 -20.62 -55.24
CA THR A 636 14.08 -20.89 -55.85
C THR A 636 14.12 -22.17 -56.68
N TRP A 637 13.02 -22.92 -56.66
CA TRP A 637 12.84 -24.06 -57.57
C TRP A 637 12.72 -23.55 -59.01
N HIS A 638 13.49 -24.14 -59.91
CA HIS A 638 13.35 -23.92 -61.34
C HIS A 638 13.60 -25.21 -62.12
N THR A 639 12.98 -25.27 -63.28
CA THR A 639 13.05 -26.42 -64.18
C THR A 639 14.39 -26.40 -64.93
N VAL A 640 15.15 -27.49 -64.86
CA VAL A 640 16.43 -27.66 -65.58
C VAL A 640 16.43 -28.96 -66.38
N VAL A 641 17.33 -29.04 -67.37
CA VAL A 641 17.55 -30.24 -68.17
C VAL A 641 18.92 -30.83 -67.82
N LYS A 642 18.97 -32.15 -67.59
CA LYS A 642 20.24 -32.86 -67.35
C LYS A 642 21.11 -32.88 -68.63
N PRO A 643 22.45 -32.81 -68.54
CA PRO A 643 23.33 -32.91 -69.71
C PRO A 643 23.12 -34.17 -70.52
N ASP A 644 22.89 -35.32 -69.86
CA ASP A 644 22.70 -36.62 -70.52
C ASP A 644 21.44 -36.64 -71.39
N VAL A 645 20.33 -36.15 -70.85
CA VAL A 645 19.03 -36.06 -71.54
C VAL A 645 19.13 -35.11 -72.74
N PHE A 646 19.78 -33.96 -72.54
CA PHE A 646 19.99 -33.00 -73.62
C PHE A 646 20.93 -33.53 -74.71
N SER A 647 21.97 -34.28 -74.32
CA SER A 647 22.91 -34.90 -75.25
C SER A 647 22.26 -36.03 -76.05
N ALA A 648 21.39 -36.83 -75.43
CA ALA A 648 20.58 -37.83 -76.12
C ALA A 648 19.64 -37.15 -77.13
N PHE A 649 18.89 -36.12 -76.71
CA PHE A 649 18.01 -35.36 -77.60
C PHE A 649 18.76 -34.75 -78.80
N ARG A 650 19.96 -34.19 -78.61
CA ARG A 650 20.80 -33.63 -79.69
C ARG A 650 21.38 -34.69 -80.64
N ARG A 651 21.51 -35.94 -80.17
CA ARG A 651 21.90 -37.11 -81.00
C ARG A 651 20.72 -37.67 -81.80
N GLU A 652 19.51 -37.65 -81.24
CA GLU A 652 18.33 -38.23 -81.88
C GLU A 652 17.59 -37.24 -82.79
N PHE A 653 17.59 -35.94 -82.49
CA PHE A 653 16.83 -34.93 -83.23
C PHE A 653 17.66 -33.72 -83.66
N VAL A 654 17.30 -33.13 -84.81
CA VAL A 654 17.85 -31.85 -85.29
C VAL A 654 16.69 -30.92 -85.70
N PRO A 655 16.65 -29.67 -85.21
CA PRO A 655 15.67 -28.69 -85.67
C PRO A 655 15.97 -28.25 -87.11
N LEU A 656 14.92 -27.93 -87.86
CA LEU A 656 15.03 -27.40 -89.22
C LEU A 656 15.91 -26.12 -89.30
N SER A 657 15.94 -25.30 -88.24
CA SER A 657 16.83 -24.13 -88.17
C SER A 657 18.30 -24.52 -88.30
N ASN A 658 18.74 -25.54 -87.56
CA ASN A 658 20.13 -26.02 -87.58
C ASN A 658 20.46 -26.70 -88.92
N LEU A 659 19.56 -27.53 -89.47
CA LEU A 659 19.73 -28.09 -90.82
C LEU A 659 19.83 -26.99 -91.90
N SER A 660 19.06 -25.90 -91.77
CA SER A 660 19.12 -24.77 -92.71
C SER A 660 20.45 -24.00 -92.63
N VAL A 661 21.04 -23.87 -91.44
CA VAL A 661 22.37 -23.29 -91.25
C VAL A 661 23.46 -24.20 -91.83
N ILE A 662 23.43 -25.51 -91.54
CA ILE A 662 24.40 -26.48 -92.07
C ILE A 662 24.41 -26.51 -93.60
N ARG A 663 23.24 -26.38 -94.25
CA ARG A 663 23.13 -26.43 -95.72
C ARG A 663 23.24 -25.07 -96.43
N GLY A 664 23.19 -23.96 -95.68
CA GLY A 664 23.13 -22.60 -96.26
C GLY A 664 21.87 -22.31 -97.08
N TRP A 665 20.77 -23.05 -96.84
CA TRP A 665 19.50 -22.90 -97.57
C TRP A 665 18.46 -22.22 -96.69
N SER A 666 17.54 -21.45 -97.28
CA SER A 666 16.41 -20.92 -96.51
C SER A 666 15.52 -22.05 -96.00
N SER A 667 15.04 -21.95 -94.75
CA SER A 667 14.30 -23.04 -94.10
C SER A 667 13.03 -23.45 -94.86
N ARG A 668 12.43 -22.54 -95.65
CA ARG A 668 11.30 -22.82 -96.55
C ARG A 668 11.70 -23.70 -97.74
N LYS A 669 12.86 -23.46 -98.36
CA LYS A 669 13.39 -24.28 -99.47
C LYS A 669 13.79 -25.67 -98.97
N LEU A 670 14.41 -25.75 -97.79
CA LEU A 670 14.79 -27.01 -97.18
C LEU A 670 13.57 -27.86 -96.81
N ARG A 671 12.51 -27.26 -96.24
CA ARG A 671 11.26 -27.98 -95.94
C ARG A 671 10.61 -28.57 -97.19
N LEU A 672 10.45 -27.77 -98.25
CA LEU A 672 9.94 -28.25 -99.55
C LEU A 672 10.74 -29.45 -100.10
N HIS A 673 12.06 -29.47 -99.91
CA HIS A 673 12.90 -30.56 -100.37
C HIS A 673 12.75 -31.84 -99.52
N LEU A 674 12.60 -31.70 -98.19
CA LEU A 674 12.33 -32.82 -97.28
C LEU A 674 10.94 -33.41 -97.52
N ASP A 675 9.93 -32.56 -97.72
CA ASP A 675 8.56 -32.95 -98.07
C ASP A 675 8.53 -33.71 -99.42
N GLN A 676 9.27 -33.23 -100.44
CA GLN A 676 9.43 -33.92 -101.73
C GLN A 676 10.18 -35.25 -101.65
N ALA A 677 11.09 -35.39 -100.68
CA ALA A 677 11.83 -36.63 -100.43
C ALA A 677 11.07 -37.60 -99.52
N GLY A 678 9.86 -37.26 -99.05
CA GLY A 678 9.00 -38.11 -98.22
C GLY A 678 9.36 -38.15 -96.73
N PHE A 679 10.14 -37.20 -96.23
CA PHE A 679 10.56 -37.16 -94.82
C PHE A 679 9.62 -36.27 -94.00
N GLU A 680 8.68 -36.90 -93.28
CA GLU A 680 7.83 -36.19 -92.32
C GLU A 680 8.64 -35.77 -91.07
N PRO A 681 8.33 -34.60 -90.46
CA PRO A 681 8.96 -34.20 -89.21
C PRO A 681 8.50 -35.09 -88.06
N ALA A 682 9.45 -35.67 -87.33
CA ALA A 682 9.17 -36.58 -86.21
C ALA A 682 8.29 -35.96 -85.11
N PHE A 683 8.39 -34.64 -84.92
CA PHE A 683 7.40 -33.82 -84.23
C PHE A 683 7.56 -32.34 -84.61
N THR A 684 6.56 -31.52 -84.28
CA THR A 684 6.62 -30.06 -84.41
C THR A 684 6.32 -29.42 -83.06
N SER A 685 7.25 -28.64 -82.53
CA SER A 685 7.12 -27.97 -81.23
C SER A 685 7.37 -26.46 -81.39
N GLY A 686 6.48 -25.63 -80.83
CA GLY A 686 6.60 -24.16 -80.92
C GLY A 686 6.66 -23.61 -82.35
N ASN A 687 5.89 -24.19 -83.28
CA ASN A 687 5.93 -23.93 -84.74
C ASN A 687 7.26 -24.29 -85.45
N MET A 688 8.16 -25.02 -84.80
CA MET A 688 9.40 -25.51 -85.39
C MET A 688 9.37 -27.04 -85.59
N PRO A 689 9.56 -27.55 -86.82
CA PRO A 689 9.67 -28.99 -87.06
C PRO A 689 11.05 -29.51 -86.67
N PHE A 690 11.06 -30.66 -86.00
CA PHE A 690 12.23 -31.42 -85.62
C PHE A 690 12.25 -32.74 -86.40
N TYR A 691 13.41 -33.07 -86.95
CA TYR A 691 13.62 -34.29 -87.74
C TYR A 691 14.54 -35.23 -86.99
N ARG A 692 14.35 -36.54 -87.19
CA ARG A 692 15.27 -37.53 -86.64
C ARG A 692 16.62 -37.45 -87.34
N ARG A 693 17.65 -37.27 -86.52
CA ARG A 693 19.03 -37.05 -86.94
C ARG A 693 19.59 -38.19 -87.79
N PRO A 694 19.36 -39.49 -87.50
CA PRO A 694 19.86 -40.57 -88.34
C PRO A 694 19.17 -40.56 -89.72
N GLU A 695 17.83 -40.55 -89.71
CA GLU A 695 16.99 -40.63 -90.91
C GLU A 695 17.29 -39.52 -91.92
N VAL A 696 17.57 -38.30 -91.46
CA VAL A 696 17.81 -37.14 -92.33
C VAL A 696 19.29 -36.90 -92.64
N LEU A 697 20.26 -37.33 -91.81
CA LEU A 697 21.68 -37.15 -92.14
C LEU A 697 22.17 -38.08 -93.26
N HIS A 698 21.55 -39.24 -93.48
CA HIS A 698 21.95 -40.14 -94.58
C HIS A 698 21.71 -39.54 -95.98
N LEU A 699 20.86 -38.52 -96.10
CA LEU A 699 20.65 -37.74 -97.34
C LEU A 699 21.79 -36.73 -97.60
N PHE A 700 22.63 -36.46 -96.59
CA PHE A 700 23.62 -35.40 -96.60
C PHE A 700 24.97 -35.95 -96.09
N PRO A 701 25.73 -36.67 -96.94
CA PRO A 701 27.09 -37.04 -96.60
C PRO A 701 27.90 -35.78 -96.27
N SER A 702 28.66 -35.86 -95.18
CA SER A 702 29.59 -34.81 -94.78
C SER A 702 30.74 -34.70 -95.78
N GLU A 703 30.90 -33.51 -96.36
CA GLU A 703 32.22 -33.01 -96.79
C GLU A 703 32.98 -32.49 -95.56
#